data_AF-A0A2L0F689-F1
#
_entry.id   AF-A0A2L0F689-F1
#
_cell.length_a   1.000
_cell.length_b   1.000
_cell.length_c   1.000
_cell.angle_alpha   90.00
_cell.angle_beta   90.00
_cell.angle_gamma   90.00
#
_symmetry.space_group_name_H-M   'P 1'
#
loop_
_entity.id
_entity.type
_entity.pdbx_description
1 polymer ?
#
loop_
_entity_poly.entity_id
_entity_poly.type
_entity_poly.pdbx_seq_one_letter_code
_entity_poly.pdbx_strand_id
1 'polypeptide(L)'
;MKLAQTREARALAVAAVARGLIEPNALWDMACRWTLGGAATPQELFEGLLSPEQLSVLLAPEGRSAPAGRALAPHAPPPAGRAHAPHELSPAARALAAHDLSPAARALAAQDLPPAARALAPHDLSIDDPDALRFDTQRDIDLPGEDVVADFPTLATASTRAVNTGGSRYEVGEALGAGGAGKVVKARDREIGRVVALKTLKPGAEADSAVGNRFLTEARITAQLEHPNIIPVYDLGTLPNGQPYYSMRVVKRQSLQNVLTNPELRKQWPLVRLIGAFVQISRALAYAHRRGVAHRDIKPENVLLGDYGEVYLGDWGNAKLLARAEVAEPITIDPAAQDFGRKRHEALASALSGTPGYIAPEQIRGDHARIDHRADIFALGVVLYEILTGEHPFDAPTVLAVILATQTRDPKPPRSIAPSCPLLLEDLCLAMLAKDPGKRPPTADRVAAEAEAFLEGAKERMRRREEAIKLCELAKAPLERDRRLDSERERLVEEARQLLKDVKAYEPIERKRAGWQLEDKAAEVEREQARAAAEAIDLYTKALAYDPDLVEARAGLADLYWSRAVRADQEHQHAARIYHEALVAEFDVGRYAALLTADAVVSVESSPPGASVVAYRYVEKDRILVASDERSLGRTPLREVHLKPGSYLFILKRAGYRDVRYPLLLKRGTHHRVEVNLYTDAEIGEGFVYIPGGTFIAGGDAQAYDPLRRAELHVPDFAIAKFPVTFRDYCEFLNELETRDLDLALRRAPHGTRGSEGYVARPASGGGWEPLPTVVEGDAQKLFPAEEGHLWNLPVILIDWFDAAAYCRYRSERDGLELRLPTELEWEKAARGTDGRFYPWGDHFDPTFCLMRTSRPFLSQPEPVGTFPIDTSPYGVRDMAGGVREWVADVYGERSWVETSGEPEAAADAGGDAPPWRISRSGNWAADSQQCRSASRTRFFGVARALNLSFRVAKPLSRGPGR
;
A
#
# COMPACT_ATOMS: atom_id res chain seq x y z
N MET A 1 11.06 -25.72 17.90
CA MET A 1 11.83 -26.72 17.12
C MET A 1 11.45 -26.76 15.63
N LYS A 2 10.18 -26.74 15.22
CA LYS A 2 9.80 -26.82 13.78
C LYS A 2 10.12 -25.60 12.90
N LEU A 3 10.50 -24.43 13.45
CA LEU A 3 10.83 -23.24 12.62
C LEU A 3 12.25 -23.28 12.01
N ALA A 4 13.20 -23.93 12.68
CA ALA A 4 14.58 -24.06 12.21
C ALA A 4 14.70 -25.07 11.06
N GLN A 5 13.95 -26.18 11.16
CA GLN A 5 13.90 -27.25 10.16
C GLN A 5 13.32 -26.77 8.81
N THR A 6 12.37 -25.82 8.82
CA THR A 6 11.80 -25.25 7.59
C THR A 6 12.80 -24.42 6.79
N ARG A 7 13.76 -23.77 7.46
CA ARG A 7 14.77 -22.93 6.79
C ARG A 7 15.85 -23.77 6.14
N GLU A 8 16.28 -24.83 6.81
CA GLU A 8 17.26 -25.80 6.30
C GLU A 8 16.72 -26.59 5.10
N ALA A 9 15.48 -27.10 5.19
CA ALA A 9 14.81 -27.78 4.08
C ALA A 9 14.65 -26.89 2.84
N ARG A 10 14.28 -25.61 3.03
CA ARG A 10 14.20 -24.62 1.93
C ARG A 10 15.57 -24.34 1.31
N ALA A 11 16.61 -24.17 2.13
CA ALA A 11 17.96 -23.93 1.63
C ALA A 11 18.50 -25.11 0.82
N LEU A 12 18.26 -26.35 1.27
CA LEU A 12 18.62 -27.57 0.55
C LEU A 12 17.87 -27.72 -0.77
N ALA A 13 16.56 -27.44 -0.79
CA ALA A 13 15.75 -27.52 -2.01
C ALA A 13 16.18 -26.48 -3.06
N VAL A 14 16.49 -25.25 -2.63
CA VAL A 14 17.04 -24.19 -3.50
C VAL A 14 18.43 -24.58 -4.01
N ALA A 15 19.29 -25.13 -3.15
CA ALA A 15 20.62 -25.61 -3.55
C ALA A 15 20.54 -26.77 -4.56
N ALA A 16 19.55 -27.67 -4.43
CA ALA A 16 19.36 -28.79 -5.34
C ALA A 16 18.93 -28.32 -6.75
N VAL A 17 18.04 -27.34 -6.83
CA VAL A 17 17.65 -26.70 -8.11
C VAL A 17 18.80 -25.90 -8.70
N ALA A 18 19.52 -25.13 -7.88
CA ALA A 18 20.67 -24.35 -8.34
C ALA A 18 21.82 -25.23 -8.87
N ARG A 19 21.96 -26.46 -8.34
CA ARG A 19 22.94 -27.46 -8.79
C ARG A 19 22.40 -28.37 -9.91
N GLY A 20 21.17 -28.15 -10.39
CA GLY A 20 20.55 -28.92 -11.48
C GLY A 20 20.25 -30.38 -11.12
N LEU A 21 20.15 -30.71 -9.82
CA LEU A 21 19.91 -32.06 -9.35
C LEU A 21 18.42 -32.46 -9.42
N ILE A 22 17.52 -31.47 -9.36
CA ILE A 22 16.07 -31.64 -9.51
C ILE A 22 15.47 -30.50 -10.35
N GLU A 23 14.41 -30.78 -11.08
CA GLU A 23 13.65 -29.77 -11.84
C GLU A 23 12.87 -28.83 -10.90
N PRO A 24 12.71 -27.53 -11.21
CA PRO A 24 11.99 -26.57 -10.37
C PRO A 24 10.57 -27.00 -10.01
N ASN A 25 9.90 -27.77 -10.88
CA ASN A 25 8.55 -28.27 -10.66
C ASN A 25 8.46 -29.31 -9.51
N ALA A 26 9.57 -29.97 -9.16
CA ALA A 26 9.63 -30.91 -8.05
C ALA A 26 9.54 -30.23 -6.66
N LEU A 27 9.76 -28.91 -6.60
CA LEU A 27 9.65 -28.13 -5.36
C LEU A 27 8.24 -28.14 -4.76
N TRP A 28 7.21 -28.21 -5.61
CA TRP A 28 5.82 -28.25 -5.17
C TRP A 28 5.51 -29.56 -4.45
N ASP A 29 5.90 -30.70 -5.02
CA ASP A 29 5.70 -32.01 -4.40
C ASP A 29 6.47 -32.16 -3.09
N MET A 30 7.69 -31.62 -3.02
CA MET A 30 8.48 -31.56 -1.78
C MET A 30 7.82 -30.67 -0.72
N ALA A 31 7.28 -29.51 -1.12
CA ALA A 31 6.55 -28.62 -0.22
C ALA A 31 5.27 -29.29 0.31
N CYS A 32 4.55 -30.03 -0.54
CA CYS A 32 3.39 -30.82 -0.13
C CYS A 32 3.79 -31.93 0.86
N ARG A 33 4.85 -32.71 0.58
CA ARG A 33 5.34 -33.77 1.48
C ARG A 33 5.80 -33.24 2.84
N TRP A 34 6.51 -32.11 2.87
CA TRP A 34 6.93 -31.45 4.11
C TRP A 34 5.75 -30.97 4.94
N THR A 35 4.78 -30.32 4.29
CA THR A 35 3.62 -29.70 4.96
C THR A 35 2.66 -30.76 5.51
N LEU A 36 2.53 -31.90 4.82
CA LEU A 36 1.71 -33.04 5.23
C LEU A 36 2.40 -33.98 6.23
N GLY A 37 3.64 -33.66 6.65
CA GLY A 37 4.37 -34.45 7.65
C GLY A 37 4.93 -35.78 7.14
N GLY A 38 5.07 -35.93 5.82
CA GLY A 38 5.61 -37.14 5.18
C GLY A 38 7.14 -37.26 5.24
N ALA A 39 7.85 -36.29 5.82
CA ALA A 39 9.29 -36.31 6.04
C ALA A 39 9.60 -35.72 7.44
N ALA A 40 10.40 -36.43 8.24
CA ALA A 40 10.81 -36.05 9.58
C ALA A 40 12.13 -35.25 9.58
N THR A 41 12.95 -35.40 8.53
CA THR A 41 14.20 -34.67 8.34
C THR A 41 14.26 -33.96 6.98
N PRO A 42 15.02 -32.85 6.83
CA PRO A 42 15.21 -32.20 5.53
C PRO A 42 15.77 -33.12 4.43
N GLN A 43 16.54 -34.14 4.81
CA GLN A 43 17.15 -35.12 3.90
C GLN A 43 16.12 -36.11 3.33
N GLU A 44 15.14 -36.53 4.14
CA GLU A 44 14.06 -37.43 3.70
C GLU A 44 13.17 -36.83 2.60
N LEU A 45 13.18 -35.50 2.41
CA LEU A 45 12.48 -34.85 1.29
C LEU A 45 13.02 -35.27 -0.09
N PHE A 46 14.26 -35.75 -0.15
CA PHE A 46 14.92 -36.13 -1.39
C PHE A 46 14.91 -37.65 -1.65
N GLU A 47 14.32 -38.44 -0.75
CA GLU A 47 14.19 -39.88 -0.93
C GLU A 47 13.32 -40.21 -2.16
N GLY A 48 13.89 -40.98 -3.08
CA GLY A 48 13.27 -41.32 -4.37
C GLY A 48 13.37 -40.22 -5.44
N LEU A 49 13.89 -39.02 -5.10
CA LEU A 49 14.18 -37.94 -6.07
C LEU A 49 15.67 -37.86 -6.42
N LEU A 50 16.56 -38.19 -5.48
CA LEU A 50 18.01 -38.17 -5.68
C LEU A 50 18.63 -39.53 -5.35
N SER A 51 19.67 -39.92 -6.08
CA SER A 51 20.51 -41.06 -5.70
C SER A 51 21.30 -40.75 -4.41
N PRO A 52 21.77 -41.76 -3.67
CA PRO A 52 22.64 -41.55 -2.51
C PRO A 52 23.89 -40.72 -2.84
N GLU A 53 24.46 -40.87 -4.05
CA GLU A 53 25.59 -40.04 -4.47
C GLU A 53 25.18 -38.57 -4.67
N GLN A 54 24.04 -38.29 -5.31
CA GLN A 54 23.56 -36.92 -5.53
C GLN A 54 23.19 -36.22 -4.22
N LEU A 55 22.61 -36.95 -3.26
CA LEU A 55 22.30 -36.43 -1.93
C LEU A 55 23.59 -36.10 -1.16
N SER A 56 24.64 -36.91 -1.30
CA SER A 56 25.95 -36.62 -0.69
C SER A 56 26.60 -35.35 -1.26
N VAL A 57 26.43 -35.10 -2.57
CA VAL A 57 26.91 -33.89 -3.25
C VAL A 57 26.13 -32.67 -2.78
N LEU A 58 24.81 -32.79 -2.61
CA LEU A 58 23.96 -31.71 -2.09
C LEU A 58 24.34 -31.30 -0.66
N LEU A 59 24.66 -32.28 0.19
CA LEU A 59 25.00 -32.08 1.61
C LEU A 59 26.47 -31.72 1.87
N ALA A 60 27.33 -31.74 0.86
CA ALA A 60 28.74 -31.39 1.02
C ALA A 60 28.91 -29.87 1.28
N PRO A 61 29.72 -29.47 2.30
CA PRO A 61 30.03 -28.07 2.56
C PRO A 61 30.81 -27.48 1.38
N GLU A 62 30.46 -26.26 0.96
CA GLU A 62 31.03 -25.58 -0.20
C GLU A 62 32.55 -25.39 -0.04
N GLY A 63 33.33 -26.26 -0.68
CA GLY A 63 34.77 -26.21 -0.60
C GLY A 63 35.47 -27.54 -0.86
N ARG A 64 35.16 -28.22 -1.98
CA ARG A 64 36.03 -29.23 -2.61
C ARG A 64 35.55 -29.50 -4.04
N SER A 65 36.42 -29.21 -5.00
CA SER A 65 36.25 -29.52 -6.41
C SER A 65 36.63 -30.98 -6.72
N ALA A 66 35.93 -31.60 -7.69
CA ALA A 66 36.43 -32.48 -8.78
C ALA A 66 35.33 -33.43 -9.29
N PRO A 67 35.44 -34.04 -10.50
CA PRO A 67 36.15 -33.63 -11.72
C PRO A 67 35.24 -33.61 -12.97
N ALA A 68 35.81 -33.10 -14.08
CA ALA A 68 35.20 -32.99 -15.39
C ALA A 68 34.98 -34.33 -16.12
N GLY A 69 33.95 -34.36 -16.99
CA GLY A 69 33.90 -35.26 -18.14
C GLY A 69 32.49 -35.66 -18.59
N ARG A 70 31.93 -35.00 -19.62
CA ARG A 70 32.01 -35.37 -21.04
C ARG A 70 30.99 -34.56 -21.84
N ALA A 71 31.49 -33.94 -22.91
CA ALA A 71 30.78 -33.06 -23.82
C ALA A 71 29.85 -33.81 -24.79
N LEU A 72 28.88 -33.08 -25.36
CA LEU A 72 28.61 -33.15 -26.80
C LEU A 72 28.35 -31.74 -27.34
N ALA A 73 29.03 -31.49 -28.46
CA ALA A 73 29.45 -30.22 -29.06
C ALA A 73 28.39 -29.61 -30.02
N PRO A 74 28.65 -28.42 -30.61
CA PRO A 74 27.67 -27.46 -31.13
C PRO A 74 27.57 -27.45 -32.67
N HIS A 75 26.70 -26.60 -33.23
CA HIS A 75 26.83 -26.13 -34.62
C HIS A 75 26.89 -24.60 -34.71
N ALA A 76 27.77 -24.16 -35.62
CA ALA A 76 28.37 -22.84 -35.76
C ALA A 76 27.73 -22.01 -36.92
N PRO A 77 28.16 -20.75 -37.16
CA PRO A 77 27.51 -19.69 -37.99
C PRO A 77 28.21 -19.55 -39.38
N PRO A 78 28.33 -18.38 -40.09
CA PRO A 78 27.58 -17.10 -40.29
C PRO A 78 27.30 -16.85 -41.82
N PRO A 79 27.15 -15.61 -42.40
CA PRO A 79 28.23 -14.60 -42.51
C PRO A 79 27.82 -13.11 -42.35
N ALA A 80 28.87 -12.29 -42.26
CA ALA A 80 28.96 -10.88 -41.94
C ALA A 80 28.62 -9.90 -43.08
N GLY A 81 28.39 -8.63 -42.74
CA GLY A 81 28.24 -7.52 -43.69
C GLY A 81 28.44 -6.11 -43.11
N ARG A 82 29.72 -5.71 -43.02
CA ARG A 82 30.33 -4.36 -43.19
C ARG A 82 29.80 -3.11 -42.45
N ALA A 83 30.77 -2.44 -41.83
CA ALA A 83 30.73 -1.08 -41.32
C ALA A 83 30.84 -0.01 -42.43
N HIS A 84 30.18 1.14 -42.23
CA HIS A 84 30.63 2.48 -42.65
C HIS A 84 30.10 3.53 -41.67
N ALA A 85 30.94 4.50 -41.33
CA ALA A 85 30.67 5.65 -40.47
C ALA A 85 30.37 6.92 -41.33
N PRO A 86 30.31 8.15 -40.76
CA PRO A 86 29.06 8.90 -40.58
C PRO A 86 29.02 10.22 -41.37
N HIS A 87 27.85 10.72 -41.78
CA HIS A 87 27.70 12.16 -42.10
C HIS A 87 26.27 12.68 -41.88
N GLU A 88 26.25 13.81 -41.15
CA GLU A 88 25.46 15.01 -41.38
C GLU A 88 23.98 15.10 -40.98
N LEU A 89 23.80 15.76 -39.83
CA LEU A 89 22.67 16.62 -39.54
C LEU A 89 22.68 17.84 -40.47
N SER A 90 21.52 18.16 -41.04
CA SER A 90 21.23 19.45 -41.66
C SER A 90 19.75 19.82 -41.45
N PRO A 91 19.30 21.05 -41.73
CA PRO A 91 18.88 21.97 -40.69
C PRO A 91 17.39 22.33 -40.82
N ALA A 92 16.55 21.74 -39.96
CA ALA A 92 15.15 22.15 -39.80
C ALA A 92 14.72 22.25 -38.33
N ALA A 93 15.69 22.48 -37.44
CA ALA A 93 15.47 22.76 -36.03
C ALA A 93 15.91 24.20 -35.74
N ARG A 94 15.05 25.17 -36.06
CA ARG A 94 15.10 26.55 -35.53
C ARG A 94 13.78 27.31 -35.81
N ALA A 95 13.02 27.52 -34.73
CA ALA A 95 11.90 28.46 -34.52
C ALA A 95 10.58 28.16 -35.27
N LEU A 96 9.38 28.34 -34.72
CA LEU A 96 8.90 29.36 -33.77
C LEU A 96 7.68 28.87 -32.96
N ALA A 97 7.42 29.57 -31.87
CA ALA A 97 6.36 29.37 -30.89
C ALA A 97 4.95 29.83 -31.33
N ALA A 98 3.96 29.46 -30.49
CA ALA A 98 2.57 29.92 -30.37
C ALA A 98 1.51 29.25 -31.24
N HIS A 99 0.61 28.45 -30.62
CA HIS A 99 -0.85 28.60 -30.70
C HIS A 99 -1.60 27.71 -29.71
N ASP A 100 -2.82 28.16 -29.42
CA ASP A 100 -3.74 27.88 -28.33
C ASP A 100 -4.15 26.42 -28.04
N LEU A 101 -4.43 26.18 -26.75
CA LEU A 101 -5.19 25.03 -26.26
C LEU A 101 -6.67 25.16 -26.64
N SER A 102 -7.26 24.04 -27.07
CA SER A 102 -8.64 23.98 -27.55
C SER A 102 -9.70 24.14 -26.43
N PRO A 103 -10.96 24.51 -26.77
CA PRO A 103 -12.04 24.73 -25.81
C PRO A 103 -12.46 23.52 -24.96
N ALA A 104 -11.95 22.32 -25.24
CA ALA A 104 -12.27 21.10 -24.50
C ALA A 104 -11.62 21.03 -23.11
N ALA A 105 -10.60 21.86 -22.83
CA ALA A 105 -9.89 21.87 -21.56
C ALA A 105 -10.57 22.70 -20.44
N ARG A 106 -11.74 23.31 -20.71
CA ARG A 106 -12.48 24.12 -19.71
C ARG A 106 -13.68 23.41 -19.06
N ALA A 107 -14.01 22.18 -19.43
CA ALA A 107 -15.23 21.51 -18.96
C ALA A 107 -15.03 20.47 -17.83
N LEU A 108 -13.81 20.28 -17.31
CA LEU A 108 -13.52 19.24 -16.30
C LEU A 108 -13.18 19.77 -14.88
N ALA A 109 -13.55 21.01 -14.57
CA ALA A 109 -13.28 21.63 -13.27
C ALA A 109 -14.56 22.05 -12.50
N ALA A 110 -15.67 21.35 -12.69
CA ALA A 110 -16.89 21.59 -11.92
C ALA A 110 -17.67 20.28 -11.71
N GLN A 111 -17.44 19.63 -10.58
CA GLN A 111 -18.43 18.80 -9.87
C GLN A 111 -17.96 18.55 -8.44
N ASP A 112 -18.90 18.73 -7.51
CA ASP A 112 -18.71 19.08 -6.12
C ASP A 112 -18.18 17.97 -5.20
N LEU A 113 -17.30 18.34 -4.26
CA LEU A 113 -16.89 17.54 -3.11
C LEU A 113 -17.67 17.97 -1.84
N PRO A 114 -18.05 17.04 -0.93
CA PRO A 114 -18.90 17.33 0.23
C PRO A 114 -18.20 18.15 1.36
N PRO A 115 -19.00 18.84 2.20
CA PRO A 115 -18.53 19.90 3.09
C PRO A 115 -18.00 19.37 4.43
N ALA A 116 -16.71 19.04 4.51
CA ALA A 116 -16.02 18.81 5.80
C ALA A 116 -14.54 19.23 5.83
N ALA A 117 -14.05 20.03 4.87
CA ALA A 117 -12.65 20.46 4.83
C ALA A 117 -12.49 21.95 4.48
N ARG A 118 -13.12 22.84 5.26
CA ARG A 118 -12.88 24.29 5.22
C ARG A 118 -12.57 24.82 6.61
N ALA A 119 -11.29 24.84 6.98
CA ALA A 119 -10.74 25.79 7.93
C ALA A 119 -9.21 25.83 7.81
N LEU A 120 -8.67 27.06 7.86
CA LEU A 120 -7.26 27.47 7.94
C LEU A 120 -6.53 27.69 6.60
N ALA A 121 -6.81 28.84 5.99
CA ALA A 121 -5.82 29.58 5.20
C ALA A 121 -5.17 30.67 6.09
N PRO A 122 -3.86 30.90 6.03
CA PRO A 122 -3.23 32.14 6.48
C PRO A 122 -3.08 33.14 5.34
N HIS A 123 -3.15 34.41 5.73
CA HIS A 123 -3.11 35.62 4.93
C HIS A 123 -1.80 35.87 4.18
N ASP A 124 -1.98 36.63 3.08
CA ASP A 124 -1.00 37.29 2.21
C ASP A 124 0.16 37.98 2.94
N LEU A 125 1.38 37.70 2.46
CA LEU A 125 2.47 38.68 2.34
C LEU A 125 3.26 38.35 1.07
N SER A 126 3.00 39.12 0.02
CA SER A 126 3.79 39.16 -1.22
C SER A 126 5.11 39.89 -0.98
N ILE A 127 6.24 39.30 -1.39
CA ILE A 127 7.49 40.02 -1.63
C ILE A 127 8.01 39.57 -3.00
N ASP A 128 7.94 40.48 -3.95
CA ASP A 128 8.70 40.45 -5.21
C ASP A 128 10.15 40.85 -4.92
N ASP A 129 11.10 39.91 -5.06
CA ASP A 129 12.49 40.19 -5.48
C ASP A 129 13.21 38.87 -5.89
N PRO A 130 13.56 38.64 -7.17
CA PRO A 130 14.11 37.38 -7.66
C PRO A 130 15.65 37.27 -7.63
N ASP A 131 16.38 38.01 -6.79
CA ASP A 131 17.87 37.96 -6.76
C ASP A 131 18.55 37.49 -5.46
N ALA A 132 17.81 36.92 -4.50
CA ALA A 132 18.40 36.40 -3.26
C ALA A 132 18.35 34.86 -3.16
N LEU A 133 19.35 34.19 -3.76
CA LEU A 133 19.95 32.88 -3.37
C LEU A 133 20.51 32.15 -4.62
N ARG A 134 21.66 32.62 -5.12
CA ARG A 134 22.58 31.78 -5.87
C ARG A 134 23.80 31.50 -4.98
N PHE A 135 23.97 30.24 -4.60
CA PHE A 135 25.23 29.73 -4.10
C PHE A 135 26.21 29.67 -5.28
N ASP A 136 27.14 30.61 -5.31
CA ASP A 136 28.26 30.65 -6.24
C ASP A 136 29.37 29.71 -5.74
N THR A 137 29.46 28.54 -6.36
CA THR A 137 30.60 27.65 -6.27
C THR A 137 31.62 28.03 -7.34
N GLN A 138 32.52 28.97 -7.03
CA GLN A 138 33.92 29.00 -7.49
C GLN A 138 34.58 30.33 -7.14
N ARG A 139 35.53 30.30 -6.20
CA ARG A 139 36.72 31.16 -6.23
C ARG A 139 37.88 30.48 -5.52
N ASP A 140 38.95 30.34 -6.28
CA ASP A 140 40.23 29.75 -5.94
C ASP A 140 40.86 30.38 -4.70
N ILE A 141 41.37 29.54 -3.80
CA ILE A 141 42.40 29.93 -2.83
C ILE A 141 43.54 28.93 -2.96
N ASP A 142 44.68 29.48 -3.35
CA ASP A 142 45.98 28.85 -3.55
C ASP A 142 46.56 28.35 -2.21
N LEU A 143 47.07 27.12 -2.21
CA LEU A 143 47.88 26.53 -1.12
C LEU A 143 49.35 26.48 -1.58
N PRO A 144 50.32 26.79 -0.71
CA PRO A 144 51.66 26.24 -0.84
C PRO A 144 51.94 25.17 0.22
N GLY A 145 52.60 24.11 -0.23
CA GLY A 145 52.91 22.89 0.52
C GLY A 145 54.19 22.92 1.36
N GLU A 146 54.47 21.72 1.89
CA GLU A 146 55.48 21.29 2.84
C GLU A 146 56.94 21.56 2.42
N ASP A 147 57.84 21.91 3.38
CA ASP A 147 58.92 21.01 3.85
C ASP A 147 59.88 21.65 4.91
N VAL A 148 60.28 20.83 5.89
CA VAL A 148 61.57 20.76 6.62
C VAL A 148 61.94 21.72 7.78
N VAL A 149 61.96 21.12 8.99
CA VAL A 149 62.97 21.10 10.10
C VAL A 149 63.66 22.41 10.58
N ALA A 150 63.55 22.73 11.89
CA ALA A 150 64.67 22.81 12.87
C ALA A 150 64.35 23.59 14.18
N ASP A 151 64.85 23.02 15.28
CA ASP A 151 65.35 23.62 16.54
C ASP A 151 64.50 24.54 17.43
N PHE A 152 64.28 24.05 18.66
CA PHE A 152 64.04 24.86 19.85
C PHE A 152 65.36 25.43 20.39
N PRO A 153 65.50 26.75 20.63
CA PRO A 153 66.58 27.28 21.45
C PRO A 153 66.23 27.22 22.94
N THR A 154 67.21 26.72 23.69
CA THR A 154 67.32 26.67 25.15
C THR A 154 67.36 28.07 25.79
N LEU A 155 66.82 28.13 27.02
CA LEU A 155 66.83 29.20 28.02
C LEU A 155 68.02 30.20 27.96
N ALA A 156 67.70 31.50 27.98
CA ALA A 156 68.58 32.52 28.56
C ALA A 156 67.81 33.74 29.11
N THR A 157 67.91 33.90 30.44
CA THR A 157 67.90 35.14 31.23
C THR A 157 66.81 36.19 30.96
N ALA A 158 65.78 36.18 31.80
CA ALA A 158 64.92 37.33 32.04
C ALA A 158 65.72 38.47 32.67
N SER A 159 65.90 39.55 31.90
CA SER A 159 66.27 40.86 32.43
C SER A 159 65.03 41.54 32.99
N THR A 160 65.16 41.99 34.23
CA THR A 160 64.18 42.71 35.05
C THR A 160 63.58 43.89 34.31
N ARG A 161 62.26 43.88 34.08
CA ARG A 161 61.47 45.10 33.90
C ARG A 161 60.44 45.19 35.02
N ALA A 162 60.72 46.07 35.97
CA ALA A 162 59.77 46.55 36.94
C ALA A 162 58.62 47.26 36.20
N VAL A 163 57.40 46.72 36.35
CA VAL A 163 56.17 47.45 35.99
C VAL A 163 55.54 47.90 37.30
N ASN A 164 55.59 49.21 37.51
CA ASN A 164 54.83 49.89 38.54
C ASN A 164 53.35 49.92 38.11
N THR A 165 52.46 49.22 38.82
CA THR A 165 51.01 49.45 38.75
C THR A 165 50.43 49.48 40.16
N GLY A 166 50.18 50.67 40.68
CA GLY A 166 49.42 50.88 41.92
C GLY A 166 47.92 50.57 41.77
N GLY A 167 47.54 49.55 41.02
CA GLY A 167 46.15 49.14 40.78
C GLY A 167 45.99 47.62 40.86
N SER A 168 44.83 47.16 41.35
CA SER A 168 44.50 45.72 41.46
C SER A 168 44.64 44.99 40.10
N ARG A 169 45.33 43.83 40.09
CA ARG A 169 45.51 42.93 38.93
C ARG A 169 44.18 42.57 38.26
N TYR A 170 43.15 42.35 39.08
CA TYR A 170 41.80 42.03 38.61
C TYR A 170 40.91 43.28 38.65
N GLU A 171 40.34 43.59 37.49
CA GLU A 171 39.26 44.56 37.35
C GLU A 171 37.92 43.86 37.53
N VAL A 172 37.31 44.01 38.70
CA VAL A 172 36.05 43.36 39.06
C VAL A 172 34.88 44.04 38.34
N GLY A 173 34.08 43.24 37.63
CA GLY A 173 32.85 43.63 36.96
C GLY A 173 31.60 43.08 37.64
N GLU A 174 30.64 42.64 36.84
CA GLU A 174 29.33 42.14 37.31
C GLU A 174 29.43 40.87 38.17
N ALA A 175 28.49 40.70 39.10
CA ALA A 175 28.37 39.46 39.88
C ALA A 175 27.82 38.33 39.01
N LEU A 176 28.49 37.18 39.00
CA LEU A 176 28.06 35.98 38.27
C LEU A 176 27.22 35.06 39.17
N GLY A 177 27.42 35.13 40.49
CA GLY A 177 26.64 34.38 41.47
C GLY A 177 27.11 34.63 42.91
N ALA A 178 26.29 34.23 43.89
CA ALA A 178 26.62 34.27 45.31
C ALA A 178 26.35 32.89 45.94
N GLY A 179 27.38 32.27 46.51
CA GLY A 179 27.27 30.97 47.20
C GLY A 179 27.27 31.10 48.72
N GLY A 180 27.27 29.95 49.41
CA GLY A 180 27.27 29.87 50.88
C GLY A 180 28.48 30.57 51.51
N ALA A 181 29.70 30.23 51.07
CA ALA A 181 30.97 30.71 51.63
C ALA A 181 31.59 31.93 50.92
N GLY A 182 31.13 32.30 49.71
CA GLY A 182 31.82 33.32 48.90
C GLY A 182 30.97 33.94 47.78
N LYS A 183 31.51 34.97 47.14
CA LYS A 183 30.93 35.69 45.99
C LYS A 183 31.73 35.37 44.73
N VAL A 184 31.07 35.09 43.61
CA VAL A 184 31.71 34.91 42.30
C VAL A 184 31.40 36.13 41.44
N VAL A 185 32.44 36.82 40.98
CA VAL A 185 32.34 38.01 40.12
C VAL A 185 33.10 37.78 38.82
N LYS A 186 32.61 38.35 37.74
CA LYS A 186 33.35 38.44 36.49
C LYS A 186 34.47 39.44 36.69
N ALA A 187 35.69 39.12 36.33
CA ALA A 187 36.81 40.04 36.41
C ALA A 187 37.66 39.99 35.13
N ARG A 188 38.29 41.11 34.78
CA ARG A 188 39.32 41.15 33.74
C ARG A 188 40.68 41.06 34.40
N ASP A 189 41.41 39.98 34.14
CA ASP A 189 42.83 39.88 34.47
C ASP A 189 43.59 40.84 33.56
N ARG A 190 44.15 41.91 34.12
CA ARG A 190 44.83 42.97 33.37
C ARG A 190 46.24 42.56 32.92
N GLU A 191 46.84 41.56 33.54
CA GLU A 191 48.19 41.09 33.17
C GLU A 191 48.11 40.14 31.98
N ILE A 192 47.20 39.17 32.02
CA ILE A 192 47.02 38.17 30.96
C ILE A 192 46.02 38.66 29.88
N GLY A 193 45.24 39.69 30.18
CA GLY A 193 44.26 40.27 29.25
C GLY A 193 42.99 39.44 29.06
N ARG A 194 42.67 38.52 29.99
CA ARG A 194 41.54 37.59 29.90
C ARG A 194 40.41 37.90 30.87
N VAL A 195 39.19 37.50 30.51
CA VAL A 195 38.04 37.53 31.42
C VAL A 195 38.00 36.22 32.22
N VAL A 196 37.94 36.33 33.54
CA VAL A 196 37.94 35.22 34.51
C VAL A 196 36.75 35.34 35.48
N ALA A 197 36.36 34.21 36.07
CA ALA A 197 35.45 34.20 37.20
C ALA A 197 36.31 34.22 38.46
N LEU A 198 36.16 35.25 39.28
CA LEU A 198 36.90 35.45 40.51
C LEU A 198 35.99 35.08 41.69
N LYS A 199 36.29 34.00 42.40
CA LYS A 199 35.60 33.65 43.65
C LYS A 199 36.37 34.27 44.80
N THR A 200 35.68 34.98 45.68
CA THR A 200 36.24 35.57 46.91
C THR A 200 35.41 35.13 48.11
N LEU A 201 36.01 35.07 49.29
CA LEU A 201 35.26 34.88 50.53
C LEU A 201 34.36 36.10 50.81
N LYS A 202 33.34 35.94 51.67
CA LYS A 202 32.57 37.10 52.16
C LYS A 202 33.42 37.86 53.20
N PRO A 203 33.36 39.20 53.25
CA PRO A 203 34.03 39.97 54.30
C PRO A 203 33.61 39.46 55.69
N GLY A 204 34.59 39.14 56.55
CA GLY A 204 34.36 38.59 57.90
C GLY A 204 34.34 37.06 58.01
N ALA A 205 34.22 36.32 56.90
CA ALA A 205 34.32 34.85 56.90
C ALA A 205 35.76 34.33 57.04
N GLU A 206 36.74 35.23 56.90
CA GLU A 206 38.19 34.94 57.04
C GLU A 206 38.59 34.62 58.49
N ALA A 207 37.80 35.06 59.48
CA ALA A 207 38.02 34.77 60.89
C ALA A 207 37.60 33.34 61.31
N ASP A 208 36.82 32.65 60.47
CA ASP A 208 36.45 31.25 60.67
C ASP A 208 37.45 30.34 59.93
N SER A 209 38.37 29.75 60.69
CA SER A 209 39.43 28.88 60.15
C SER A 209 38.88 27.69 59.35
N ALA A 210 37.65 27.23 59.63
CA ALA A 210 37.06 26.11 58.91
C ALA A 210 36.56 26.51 57.52
N VAL A 211 35.98 27.71 57.38
CA VAL A 211 35.46 28.23 56.10
C VAL A 211 36.60 28.63 55.17
N GLY A 212 37.62 29.32 55.70
CA GLY A 212 38.82 29.68 54.94
C GLY A 212 39.61 28.46 54.44
N ASN A 213 39.79 27.45 55.28
CA ASN A 213 40.51 26.22 54.88
C ASN A 213 39.75 25.42 53.82
N ARG A 214 38.41 25.35 53.88
CA ARG A 214 37.59 24.72 52.82
C ARG A 214 37.73 25.45 51.50
N PHE A 215 37.72 26.79 51.52
CA PHE A 215 37.88 27.61 50.32
C PHE A 215 39.24 27.39 49.63
N LEU A 216 40.34 27.37 50.39
CA LEU A 216 41.68 27.09 49.84
C LEU A 216 41.82 25.63 49.38
N THR A 217 41.19 24.69 50.08
CA THR A 217 41.19 23.27 49.72
C THR A 217 40.44 23.02 48.40
N GLU A 218 39.27 23.64 48.22
CA GLU A 218 38.51 23.61 46.96
C GLU A 218 39.37 24.05 45.78
N ALA A 219 40.03 25.21 45.92
CA ALA A 219 40.88 25.75 44.88
C ALA A 219 42.06 24.81 44.56
N ARG A 220 42.72 24.25 45.58
CA ARG A 220 43.87 23.33 45.42
C ARG A 220 43.48 21.99 44.83
N ILE A 221 42.32 21.43 45.19
CA ILE A 221 41.82 20.18 44.60
C ILE A 221 41.47 20.43 43.13
N THR A 222 40.69 21.48 42.86
CA THR A 222 40.24 21.79 41.49
C THR A 222 41.42 22.11 40.57
N ALA A 223 42.42 22.86 41.06
CA ALA A 223 43.62 23.21 40.27
C ALA A 223 44.48 21.99 39.88
N GLN A 224 44.40 20.88 40.63
CA GLN A 224 45.11 19.64 40.32
C GLN A 224 44.30 18.68 39.43
N LEU A 225 43.06 19.02 39.09
CA LEU A 225 42.18 18.22 38.24
C LEU A 225 42.13 18.79 36.82
N GLU A 226 43.13 18.45 36.02
CA GLU A 226 43.23 18.87 34.62
C GLU A 226 42.41 17.95 33.70
N HIS A 227 41.15 18.30 33.49
CA HIS A 227 40.23 17.57 32.60
C HIS A 227 39.35 18.54 31.79
N PRO A 228 39.05 18.27 30.51
CA PRO A 228 38.24 19.16 29.67
C PRO A 228 36.84 19.46 30.25
N ASN A 229 36.30 18.55 31.07
CA ASN A 229 35.00 18.67 31.71
C ASN A 229 35.05 19.06 33.21
N ILE A 230 36.20 19.51 33.71
CA ILE A 230 36.33 20.09 35.06
C ILE A 230 36.69 21.57 34.89
N ILE A 231 36.08 22.45 35.67
CA ILE A 231 36.34 23.89 35.54
C ILE A 231 37.79 24.21 35.93
N PRO A 232 38.63 24.75 35.02
CA PRO A 232 40.03 24.99 35.35
C PRO A 232 40.17 26.22 36.25
N VAL A 233 40.96 26.07 37.32
CA VAL A 233 41.42 27.16 38.19
C VAL A 233 42.73 27.70 37.61
N TYR A 234 42.80 29.01 37.40
CA TYR A 234 43.94 29.69 36.80
C TYR A 234 44.90 30.28 37.82
N ASP A 235 44.40 30.76 38.96
CA ASP A 235 45.22 31.43 39.96
C ASP A 235 44.58 31.35 41.35
N LEU A 236 45.40 31.40 42.40
CA LEU A 236 45.01 31.44 43.82
C LEU A 236 45.89 32.48 44.52
N GLY A 237 45.27 33.47 45.16
CA GLY A 237 46.01 34.54 45.83
C GLY A 237 45.21 35.28 46.89
N THR A 238 45.74 36.42 47.30
CA THR A 238 45.09 37.34 48.25
C THR A 238 44.93 38.71 47.61
N LEU A 239 43.73 39.28 47.67
CA LEU A 239 43.45 40.63 47.16
C LEU A 239 44.12 41.69 48.05
N PRO A 240 44.31 42.93 47.58
CA PRO A 240 44.95 44.00 48.36
C PRO A 240 44.27 44.32 49.70
N ASN A 241 43.00 43.93 49.86
CA ASN A 241 42.21 44.08 51.09
C ASN A 241 42.36 42.89 52.06
N GLY A 242 43.27 41.94 51.81
CA GLY A 242 43.52 40.76 52.66
C GLY A 242 42.66 39.54 52.34
N GLN A 243 41.73 39.64 51.40
CA GLN A 243 40.77 38.59 51.11
C GLN A 243 41.33 37.50 50.18
N PRO A 244 41.27 36.21 50.52
CA PRO A 244 41.68 35.14 49.63
C PRO A 244 40.73 35.05 48.42
N TYR A 245 41.32 34.79 47.25
CA TYR A 245 40.59 34.60 46.01
C TYR A 245 41.20 33.47 45.21
N TYR A 246 40.39 32.86 44.33
CA TYR A 246 40.93 32.13 43.19
C TYR A 246 40.16 32.49 41.93
N SER A 247 40.86 32.46 40.80
CA SER A 247 40.31 32.74 39.49
C SER A 247 40.12 31.46 38.68
N MET A 248 39.05 31.39 37.90
CA MET A 248 38.69 30.22 37.08
C MET A 248 38.08 30.64 35.74
N ARG A 249 37.82 29.68 34.85
CA ARG A 249 37.12 29.94 33.58
C ARG A 249 35.75 30.56 33.80
N VAL A 250 35.41 31.62 33.06
CA VAL A 250 34.01 32.08 32.93
C VAL A 250 33.28 31.18 31.95
N VAL A 251 32.17 30.59 32.37
CA VAL A 251 31.23 29.89 31.48
C VAL A 251 30.07 30.85 31.22
N LYS A 252 29.79 31.16 29.94
CA LYS A 252 28.83 32.20 29.53
C LYS A 252 27.36 31.80 29.68
N ARG A 253 27.06 30.50 29.84
CA ARG A 253 25.70 29.93 29.84
C ARG A 253 25.23 29.50 31.23
N GLN A 254 23.99 29.01 31.27
CA GLN A 254 23.27 28.62 32.48
C GLN A 254 23.66 27.20 32.96
N SER A 255 23.39 26.92 34.23
CA SER A 255 23.57 25.58 34.82
C SER A 255 22.57 24.58 34.21
N LEU A 256 22.85 23.27 34.36
CA LEU A 256 21.90 22.22 33.99
C LEU A 256 20.57 22.40 34.73
N GLN A 257 20.60 22.84 36.00
CA GLN A 257 19.39 23.15 36.76
C GLN A 257 18.48 24.10 35.99
N ASN A 258 19.03 25.21 35.50
CA ASN A 258 18.24 26.20 34.78
C ASN A 258 17.67 25.63 33.47
N VAL A 259 18.41 24.76 32.77
CA VAL A 259 17.91 24.07 31.56
C VAL A 259 16.78 23.11 31.89
N LEU A 260 16.84 22.41 33.02
CA LEU A 260 15.80 21.48 33.45
C LEU A 260 14.55 22.21 33.95
N THR A 261 14.69 23.35 34.63
CA THR A 261 13.56 24.10 35.20
C THR A 261 12.91 25.10 34.24
N ASN A 262 13.61 25.56 33.20
CA ASN A 262 13.10 26.55 32.25
C ASN A 262 12.57 25.86 30.97
N PRO A 263 11.26 25.89 30.70
CA PRO A 263 10.67 25.22 29.54
C PRO A 263 11.24 25.65 28.19
N GLU A 264 11.57 26.94 28.01
CA GLU A 264 12.09 27.46 26.74
C GLU A 264 13.54 27.02 26.51
N LEU A 265 14.34 26.93 27.57
CA LEU A 265 15.68 26.36 27.47
C LEU A 265 15.62 24.84 27.27
N ARG A 266 14.69 24.15 27.94
CA ARG A 266 14.52 22.69 27.81
C ARG A 266 14.22 22.26 26.38
N LYS A 267 13.42 23.05 25.63
CA LYS A 267 13.15 22.83 24.19
C LYS A 267 14.41 22.85 23.33
N GLN A 268 15.41 23.66 23.70
CA GLN A 268 16.69 23.77 22.98
C GLN A 268 17.69 22.65 23.32
N TRP A 269 17.36 21.80 24.29
CA TRP A 269 18.18 20.69 24.77
C TRP A 269 17.43 19.35 24.61
N PRO A 270 17.40 18.79 23.39
CA PRO A 270 16.80 17.47 23.17
C PRO A 270 17.53 16.40 23.99
N LEU A 271 16.85 15.28 24.29
CA LEU A 271 17.36 14.23 25.18
C LEU A 271 18.77 13.77 24.82
N VAL A 272 19.07 13.56 23.53
CA VAL A 272 20.41 13.17 23.03
C VAL A 272 21.50 14.15 23.48
N ARG A 273 21.22 15.47 23.47
CA ARG A 273 22.18 16.50 23.90
C ARG A 273 22.38 16.48 25.42
N LEU A 274 21.31 16.28 26.19
CA LEU A 274 21.40 16.15 27.65
C LEU A 274 22.16 14.89 28.08
N ILE A 275 21.93 13.77 27.41
CA ILE A 275 22.70 12.54 27.65
C ILE A 275 24.16 12.72 27.21
N GLY A 276 24.44 13.46 26.14
CA GLY A 276 25.80 13.86 25.79
C GLY A 276 26.50 14.69 26.88
N ALA A 277 25.77 15.59 27.55
CA ALA A 277 26.29 16.31 28.71
C ALA A 277 26.49 15.41 29.93
N PHE A 278 25.55 14.51 30.19
CA PHE A 278 25.64 13.49 31.23
C PHE A 278 26.88 12.60 31.09
N VAL A 279 27.19 12.16 29.87
CA VAL A 279 28.42 11.41 29.55
C VAL A 279 29.67 12.22 29.91
N GLN A 280 29.72 13.49 29.53
CA GLN A 280 30.86 14.38 29.83
C GLN A 280 31.08 14.54 31.35
N ILE A 281 30.00 14.66 32.14
CA ILE A 281 30.07 14.74 33.61
C ILE A 281 30.51 13.41 34.22
N SER A 282 30.00 12.29 33.68
CA SER A 282 30.40 10.95 34.11
C SER A 282 31.90 10.70 33.90
N ARG A 283 32.46 11.20 32.78
CA ARG A 283 33.90 11.15 32.49
C ARG A 283 34.72 12.05 33.43
N ALA A 284 34.23 13.25 33.75
CA ALA A 284 34.88 14.12 34.74
C ALA A 284 34.97 13.46 36.12
N LEU A 285 33.88 12.82 36.56
CA LEU A 285 33.84 12.06 37.81
C LEU A 285 34.79 10.87 37.78
N ALA A 286 34.78 10.09 36.70
CA ALA A 286 35.68 8.95 36.55
C ALA A 286 37.17 9.38 36.65
N TYR A 287 37.53 10.50 36.01
CA TYR A 287 38.87 11.08 36.09
C TYR A 287 39.26 11.46 37.53
N ALA A 288 38.36 12.11 38.27
CA ALA A 288 38.61 12.52 39.66
C ALA A 288 38.68 11.30 40.60
N HIS A 289 37.79 10.32 40.42
CA HIS A 289 37.76 9.08 41.19
C HIS A 289 39.07 8.30 41.03
N ARG A 290 39.59 8.21 39.81
CA ARG A 290 40.91 7.60 39.53
C ARG A 290 42.06 8.32 40.22
N ARG A 291 41.93 9.61 40.57
CA ARG A 291 42.92 10.37 41.35
C ARG A 291 42.66 10.35 42.87
N GLY A 292 41.72 9.52 43.30
CA GLY A 292 41.35 9.40 44.71
C GLY A 292 40.54 10.58 45.23
N VAL A 293 39.84 11.33 44.38
CA VAL A 293 38.98 12.46 44.78
C VAL A 293 37.52 12.10 44.53
N ALA A 294 36.68 12.16 45.57
CA ALA A 294 35.23 12.12 45.45
C ALA A 294 34.65 13.54 45.60
N HIS A 295 33.67 13.91 44.77
CA HIS A 295 33.10 15.27 44.71
C HIS A 295 32.11 15.55 45.85
N ARG A 296 31.21 14.60 46.15
CA ARG A 296 30.23 14.58 47.25
C ARG A 296 29.12 15.64 47.23
N ASP A 297 29.00 16.43 46.16
CA ASP A 297 27.92 17.40 45.98
C ASP A 297 27.54 17.53 44.50
N ILE A 298 27.29 16.38 43.85
CA ILE A 298 26.82 16.35 42.46
C ILE A 298 25.34 16.70 42.42
N LYS A 299 25.01 17.73 41.64
CA LYS A 299 23.66 18.24 41.40
C LYS A 299 23.64 19.11 40.13
N PRO A 300 22.47 19.37 39.51
CA PRO A 300 22.38 20.11 38.26
C PRO A 300 22.91 21.56 38.34
N GLU A 301 22.93 22.19 39.51
CA GLU A 301 23.48 23.55 39.69
C GLU A 301 24.99 23.60 39.48
N ASN A 302 25.69 22.51 39.79
CA ASN A 302 27.15 22.41 39.71
C ASN A 302 27.64 21.99 38.31
N VAL A 303 26.71 21.76 37.39
CA VAL A 303 26.97 21.41 36.00
C VAL A 303 26.75 22.64 35.14
N LEU A 304 27.83 23.22 34.62
CA LEU A 304 27.78 24.40 33.75
C LEU A 304 27.85 23.97 32.29
N LEU A 305 26.96 24.52 31.47
CA LEU A 305 26.86 24.21 30.04
C LEU A 305 27.45 25.38 29.24
N GLY A 306 28.23 25.10 28.20
CA GLY A 306 28.90 26.08 27.33
C GLY A 306 28.15 26.35 26.02
N ASP A 307 28.56 27.39 25.29
CA ASP A 307 27.92 27.83 24.04
C ASP A 307 28.10 26.85 22.88
N TYR A 308 29.21 26.11 22.87
CA TYR A 308 29.60 25.22 21.79
C TYR A 308 29.50 23.74 22.21
N GLY A 309 28.74 23.46 23.27
CA GLY A 309 28.53 22.09 23.78
C GLY A 309 29.54 21.64 24.83
N GLU A 310 30.39 22.55 25.32
CA GLU A 310 31.26 22.26 26.46
C GLU A 310 30.43 22.02 27.73
N VAL A 311 30.90 21.13 28.59
CA VAL A 311 30.26 20.84 29.88
C VAL A 311 31.33 20.86 30.96
N TYR A 312 31.12 21.66 32.00
CA TYR A 312 32.07 21.80 33.10
C TYR A 312 31.40 21.42 34.42
N LEU A 313 32.03 20.51 35.15
CA LEU A 313 31.71 20.21 36.54
C LEU A 313 32.51 21.16 37.45
N GLY A 314 31.81 21.92 38.28
CA GLY A 314 32.38 22.87 39.23
C GLY A 314 31.95 22.63 40.68
N ASP A 315 32.42 23.48 41.59
CA ASP A 315 32.11 23.48 43.03
C ASP A 315 32.60 22.23 43.80
N TRP A 316 33.93 22.06 43.87
CA TRP A 316 34.60 20.98 44.61
C TRP A 316 34.71 21.24 46.11
N GLY A 317 33.90 22.15 46.68
CA GLY A 317 34.00 22.60 48.07
C GLY A 317 33.76 21.55 49.14
N ASN A 318 33.13 20.42 48.78
CA ASN A 318 32.87 19.26 49.64
C ASN A 318 33.74 18.04 49.29
N ALA A 319 34.70 18.21 48.38
CA ALA A 319 35.51 17.11 47.88
C ALA A 319 36.32 16.44 49.00
N LYS A 320 36.47 15.12 48.92
CA LYS A 320 37.21 14.31 49.90
C LYS A 320 38.28 13.48 49.22
N LEU A 321 39.50 13.53 49.76
CA LEU A 321 40.57 12.59 49.42
C LEU A 321 40.24 11.21 50.00
N LEU A 322 40.16 10.21 49.14
CA LEU A 322 39.91 8.82 49.50
C LEU A 322 41.20 8.20 50.07
N ALA A 323 41.08 7.42 51.14
CA ALA A 323 42.24 6.79 51.78
C ALA A 323 42.83 5.72 50.84
N ARG A 324 44.09 5.93 50.42
CA ARG A 324 44.98 5.02 49.66
C ARG A 324 44.24 3.93 48.87
N ALA A 325 43.80 4.27 47.67
CA ALA A 325 43.80 3.31 46.58
C ALA A 325 45.23 3.17 46.04
N GLU A 326 45.58 2.02 45.45
CA GLU A 326 46.81 1.81 44.68
C GLU A 326 46.72 2.64 43.38
N VAL A 327 46.88 3.95 43.50
CA VAL A 327 46.75 4.90 42.39
C VAL A 327 48.13 5.29 41.87
N ALA A 328 48.28 5.38 40.54
CA ALA A 328 49.53 5.75 39.89
C ALA A 328 50.04 7.17 40.30
N GLU A 329 49.14 8.13 40.52
CA GLU A 329 49.47 9.52 40.92
C GLU A 329 48.32 10.16 41.77
N PRO A 330 48.27 9.96 43.10
CA PRO A 330 47.27 10.58 43.95
C PRO A 330 47.54 12.08 44.19
N ILE A 331 46.47 12.88 44.32
CA ILE A 331 46.59 14.30 44.71
C ILE A 331 47.10 14.39 46.16
N THR A 332 48.26 15.03 46.35
CA THR A 332 48.84 15.29 47.67
C THR A 332 48.68 16.75 48.05
N ILE A 333 47.98 17.01 49.15
CA ILE A 333 47.89 18.35 49.77
C ILE A 333 48.66 18.29 51.09
N ASP A 334 49.49 19.30 51.35
CA ASP A 334 50.35 19.42 52.54
C ASP A 334 49.59 19.10 53.85
N PRO A 335 50.07 18.16 54.70
CA PRO A 335 49.43 17.79 55.97
C PRO A 335 49.17 18.96 56.93
N ALA A 336 49.95 20.05 56.87
CA ALA A 336 49.72 21.23 57.68
C ALA A 336 48.42 21.98 57.35
N ALA A 337 47.84 21.73 56.16
CA ALA A 337 46.51 22.21 55.77
C ALA A 337 45.37 21.22 56.12
N GLN A 338 45.69 20.07 56.75
CA GLN A 338 44.74 19.00 57.06
C GLN A 338 44.23 18.97 58.51
N ASP A 339 44.63 19.91 59.39
CA ASP A 339 44.19 19.91 60.79
C ASP A 339 42.74 20.40 60.94
N PHE A 340 41.81 19.53 60.53
CA PHE A 340 40.40 19.62 60.87
C PHE A 340 40.23 19.20 62.32
N GLY A 341 39.74 20.15 63.13
CA GLY A 341 39.44 19.96 64.53
C GLY A 341 38.74 18.64 64.83
N ARG A 342 39.49 17.73 65.47
CA ARG A 342 38.95 16.74 66.40
C ARG A 342 38.40 17.48 67.63
N LYS A 343 37.31 18.22 67.47
CA LYS A 343 36.43 18.57 68.58
C LYS A 343 35.04 18.03 68.26
N ARG A 344 34.73 16.89 68.88
CA ARG A 344 33.35 16.51 69.22
C ARG A 344 32.72 17.73 69.91
N HIS A 345 31.71 18.35 69.30
CA HIS A 345 30.48 18.82 69.96
C HIS A 345 29.45 19.27 68.91
N GLU A 346 28.27 18.64 68.99
CA GLU A 346 26.93 19.21 68.84
C GLU A 346 26.59 20.08 67.62
N ALA A 347 26.10 19.43 66.56
CA ALA A 347 24.74 19.63 66.02
C ALA A 347 24.53 18.64 64.85
N LEU A 348 23.53 17.77 64.96
CA LEU A 348 23.19 16.71 64.00
C LEU A 348 22.95 17.24 62.56
N ALA A 349 22.70 18.55 62.40
CA ALA A 349 22.49 19.22 61.12
C ALA A 349 23.78 19.69 60.41
N SER A 350 24.92 19.82 61.12
CA SER A 350 26.19 20.32 60.53
C SER A 350 27.10 19.19 59.99
N ALA A 351 26.80 17.92 60.32
CA ALA A 351 27.62 16.77 59.94
C ALA A 351 27.29 16.16 58.56
N LEU A 352 26.17 16.54 57.94
CA LEU A 352 25.77 16.09 56.60
C LEU A 352 26.33 17.05 55.54
N SER A 353 27.53 16.76 55.03
CA SER A 353 28.10 17.49 53.90
C SER A 353 27.47 17.00 52.58
N GLY A 354 26.72 17.89 51.91
CA GLY A 354 26.05 17.70 50.62
C GLY A 354 24.65 18.36 50.54
N THR A 355 24.04 18.37 49.35
CA THR A 355 22.70 18.96 49.12
C THR A 355 21.57 17.94 49.34
N PRO A 356 20.59 18.19 50.24
CA PRO A 356 19.48 17.27 50.49
C PRO A 356 18.76 16.84 49.20
N GLY A 357 18.46 15.54 49.08
CA GLY A 357 17.91 14.95 47.85
C GLY A 357 18.96 14.26 46.98
N TYR A 358 20.17 14.81 46.91
CA TYR A 358 21.31 14.27 46.15
C TYR A 358 22.29 13.45 47.01
N ILE A 359 22.27 13.66 48.33
CA ILE A 359 23.15 12.93 49.28
C ILE A 359 22.86 11.42 49.22
N ALA A 360 23.90 10.60 49.03
CA ALA A 360 23.74 9.16 48.99
C ALA A 360 23.28 8.55 50.34
N PRO A 361 22.49 7.46 50.36
CA PRO A 361 21.94 6.88 51.59
C PRO A 361 22.98 6.56 52.67
N GLU A 362 24.16 6.08 52.29
CA GLU A 362 25.29 5.78 53.17
C GLU A 362 25.91 7.04 53.81
N GLN A 363 25.89 8.19 53.11
CA GLN A 363 26.33 9.47 53.68
C GLN A 363 25.36 9.95 54.76
N ILE A 364 24.06 9.73 54.57
CA ILE A 364 23.03 10.09 55.56
C ILE A 364 23.15 9.22 56.82
N ARG A 365 23.45 7.93 56.66
CA ARG A 365 23.64 6.98 57.78
C ARG A 365 24.92 7.23 58.59
N GLY A 366 25.86 8.02 58.06
CA GLY A 366 27.17 8.23 58.70
C GLY A 366 28.07 7.00 58.67
N ASP A 367 27.86 6.07 57.72
CA ASP A 367 28.66 4.84 57.60
C ASP A 367 30.01 5.14 56.94
N HIS A 368 30.91 5.74 57.72
CA HIS A 368 32.20 6.26 57.24
C HIS A 368 33.09 5.22 56.55
N ALA A 369 32.90 3.93 56.82
CA ALA A 369 33.65 2.84 56.18
C ALA A 369 33.15 2.50 54.77
N ARG A 370 31.90 2.85 54.43
CA ARG A 370 31.26 2.55 53.14
C ARG A 370 31.15 3.73 52.18
N ILE A 371 31.52 4.94 52.62
CA ILE A 371 31.49 6.15 51.79
C ILE A 371 32.73 6.18 50.88
N ASP A 372 32.54 5.81 49.61
CA ASP A 372 33.53 5.89 48.53
C ASP A 372 32.98 6.66 47.31
N HIS A 373 33.63 6.54 46.14
CA HIS A 373 33.24 7.22 44.90
C HIS A 373 31.84 6.85 44.40
N ARG A 374 31.25 5.74 44.85
CA ARG A 374 29.89 5.32 44.47
C ARG A 374 28.80 6.21 45.06
N ALA A 375 29.13 7.06 46.04
CA ALA A 375 28.25 8.12 46.49
C ALA A 375 28.01 9.18 45.39
N ASP A 376 29.04 9.52 44.60
CA ASP A 376 28.89 10.42 43.45
C ASP A 376 28.07 9.76 42.33
N ILE A 377 28.19 8.44 42.16
CA ILE A 377 27.37 7.68 41.19
C ILE A 377 25.89 7.74 41.57
N PHE A 378 25.55 7.66 42.85
CA PHE A 378 24.16 7.83 43.30
C PHE A 378 23.63 9.23 42.97
N ALA A 379 24.39 10.27 43.32
CA ALA A 379 24.01 11.65 43.06
C ALA A 379 23.90 11.95 41.55
N LEU A 380 24.79 11.37 40.74
CA LEU A 380 24.70 11.41 39.28
C LEU A 380 23.45 10.67 38.77
N GLY A 381 23.02 9.61 39.45
CA GLY A 381 21.77 8.88 39.15
C GLY A 381 20.52 9.73 39.38
N VAL A 382 20.55 10.60 40.40
CA VAL A 382 19.49 11.61 40.63
C VAL A 382 19.44 12.60 39.47
N VAL A 383 20.59 13.09 39.02
CA VAL A 383 20.68 13.99 37.85
C VAL A 383 20.14 13.32 36.58
N LEU A 384 20.47 12.04 36.34
CA LEU A 384 19.92 11.30 35.19
C LEU A 384 18.39 11.19 35.28
N TYR A 385 17.87 10.90 36.48
CA TYR A 385 16.43 10.81 36.71
C TYR A 385 15.71 12.11 36.34
N GLU A 386 16.25 13.25 36.77
CA GLU A 386 15.70 14.57 36.45
C GLU A 386 15.81 14.89 34.95
N ILE A 387 16.89 14.49 34.28
CA ILE A 387 17.00 14.63 32.82
C ILE A 387 15.88 13.86 32.11
N LEU A 388 15.59 12.64 32.57
CA LEU A 388 14.62 11.73 31.94
C LEU A 388 13.17 12.11 32.23
N THR A 389 12.88 12.58 33.43
CA THR A 389 11.50 12.76 33.93
C THR A 389 11.10 14.23 34.10
N GLY A 390 12.07 15.13 34.28
CA GLY A 390 11.83 16.51 34.72
C GLY A 390 11.47 16.65 36.21
N GLU A 391 11.45 15.55 36.97
CA GLU A 391 11.09 15.51 38.39
C GLU A 391 12.25 14.95 39.23
N HIS A 392 12.31 15.31 40.52
CA HIS A 392 13.30 14.76 41.45
C HIS A 392 12.80 13.43 42.05
N PRO A 393 13.62 12.34 42.08
CA PRO A 393 13.17 11.00 42.48
C PRO A 393 12.70 10.88 43.94
N PHE A 394 13.25 11.74 44.82
CA PHE A 394 12.98 11.72 46.26
C PHE A 394 12.27 12.99 46.76
N ASP A 395 11.54 13.69 45.88
CA ASP A 395 10.86 14.93 46.27
C ASP A 395 9.85 14.72 47.43
N ALA A 396 9.80 15.70 48.34
CA ALA A 396 8.96 15.71 49.54
C ALA A 396 8.81 17.11 50.15
N PRO A 397 7.75 17.39 50.95
CA PRO A 397 7.43 18.75 51.42
C PRO A 397 8.44 19.40 52.37
N THR A 398 9.34 18.62 52.98
CA THR A 398 10.34 19.13 53.93
C THR A 398 11.69 18.47 53.69
N VAL A 399 12.77 19.19 54.02
CA VAL A 399 14.15 18.68 53.90
C VAL A 399 14.33 17.34 54.64
N LEU A 400 13.77 17.21 55.84
CA LEU A 400 13.83 15.97 56.60
C LEU A 400 13.08 14.82 55.91
N ALA A 401 11.93 15.11 55.28
CA ALA A 401 11.19 14.13 54.51
C ALA A 401 11.93 13.70 53.23
N VAL A 402 12.63 14.62 52.56
CA VAL A 402 13.50 14.29 51.41
C VAL A 402 14.62 13.35 51.85
N ILE A 403 15.30 13.67 52.95
CA ILE A 403 16.37 12.81 53.51
C ILE A 403 15.85 11.40 53.84
N LEU A 404 14.67 11.30 54.48
CA LEU A 404 14.04 10.03 54.81
C LEU A 404 13.65 9.25 53.54
N ALA A 405 13.09 9.94 52.55
CA ALA A 405 12.73 9.36 51.25
C ALA A 405 13.97 8.84 50.51
N THR A 406 15.07 9.59 50.50
CA THR A 406 16.34 9.15 49.91
C THR A 406 16.87 7.87 50.59
N GLN A 407 16.67 7.69 51.90
CA GLN A 407 17.09 6.47 52.60
C GLN A 407 16.19 5.25 52.39
N THR A 408 14.87 5.46 52.29
CA THR A 408 13.87 4.40 52.50
C THR A 408 12.96 4.13 51.30
N ARG A 409 12.76 5.12 50.41
CA ARG A 409 11.84 5.01 49.27
C ARG A 409 12.61 4.67 48.01
N ASP A 410 12.17 3.63 47.30
CA ASP A 410 12.65 3.36 45.95
C ASP A 410 12.06 4.38 44.95
N PRO A 411 12.86 4.87 43.99
CA PRO A 411 12.37 5.82 42.99
C PRO A 411 11.33 5.14 42.08
N LYS A 412 10.36 5.92 41.58
CA LYS A 412 9.42 5.41 40.56
C LYS A 412 10.20 5.14 39.27
N PRO A 413 9.86 4.11 38.47
CA PRO A 413 10.49 3.93 37.17
C PRO A 413 10.26 5.16 36.26
N PRO A 414 11.30 5.76 35.65
CA PRO A 414 11.17 6.92 34.75
C PRO A 414 10.07 6.80 33.69
N ARG A 415 9.88 5.62 33.06
CA ARG A 415 8.85 5.35 32.04
C ARG A 415 7.42 5.44 32.56
N SER A 416 7.22 5.33 33.88
CA SER A 416 5.91 5.55 34.50
C SER A 416 5.51 7.04 34.53
N ILE A 417 6.49 7.95 34.44
CA ILE A 417 6.29 9.41 34.42
C ILE A 417 6.41 9.94 32.99
N ALA A 418 7.45 9.50 32.27
CA ALA A 418 7.71 9.85 30.88
C ALA A 418 7.74 8.57 30.01
N PRO A 419 6.61 8.14 29.43
CA PRO A 419 6.52 6.90 28.65
C PRO A 419 7.49 6.81 27.46
N SER A 420 7.94 7.97 26.95
CA SER A 420 8.95 8.11 25.90
C SER A 420 10.39 7.86 26.36
N CYS A 421 10.63 7.65 27.66
CA CYS A 421 11.95 7.35 28.21
C CYS A 421 12.49 6.02 27.65
N PRO A 422 13.72 6.01 27.08
CA PRO A 422 14.36 4.78 26.61
C PRO A 422 14.62 3.78 27.75
N LEU A 423 14.30 2.51 27.52
CA LEU A 423 14.51 1.41 28.47
C LEU A 423 15.95 1.35 29.02
N LEU A 424 16.94 1.41 28.12
CA LEU A 424 18.37 1.39 28.50
C LEU A 424 18.76 2.49 29.49
N LEU A 425 18.17 3.69 29.36
CA LEU A 425 18.47 4.81 30.27
C LEU A 425 17.71 4.69 31.59
N GLU A 426 16.51 4.10 31.58
CA GLU A 426 15.76 3.76 32.79
C GLU A 426 16.53 2.73 33.63
N ASP A 427 17.00 1.64 33.02
CA ASP A 427 17.74 0.58 33.70
C ASP A 427 19.03 1.13 34.34
N LEU A 428 19.79 1.93 33.59
CA LEU A 428 21.00 2.60 34.10
C LEU A 428 20.66 3.54 35.27
N CYS A 429 19.62 4.38 35.13
CA CYS A 429 19.20 5.31 36.16
C CYS A 429 18.80 4.60 37.46
N LEU A 430 18.00 3.54 37.37
CA LEU A 430 17.58 2.77 38.53
C LEU A 430 18.75 2.02 39.19
N ALA A 431 19.69 1.48 38.39
CA ALA A 431 20.89 0.85 38.92
C ALA A 431 21.77 1.84 39.71
N MET A 432 21.92 3.08 39.21
CA MET A 432 22.67 4.13 39.91
C MET A 432 22.00 4.57 41.21
N LEU A 433 20.66 4.57 41.26
CA LEU A 433 19.85 4.94 42.43
C LEU A 433 19.67 3.81 43.47
N ALA A 434 20.37 2.68 43.30
CA ALA A 434 20.31 1.58 44.26
C ALA A 434 20.76 2.02 45.67
N LYS A 435 19.97 1.66 46.69
CA LYS A 435 20.26 2.04 48.09
C LYS A 435 21.52 1.37 48.64
N ASP A 436 21.87 0.19 48.13
CA ASP A 436 23.10 -0.51 48.42
C ASP A 436 24.19 -0.10 47.40
N PRO A 437 25.30 0.54 47.82
CA PRO A 437 26.42 0.87 46.93
C PRO A 437 26.98 -0.32 46.15
N GLY A 438 26.86 -1.56 46.68
CA GLY A 438 27.32 -2.77 45.98
C GLY A 438 26.52 -3.11 44.72
N LYS A 439 25.30 -2.58 44.59
CA LYS A 439 24.41 -2.81 43.44
C LYS A 439 24.48 -1.71 42.37
N ARG A 440 25.22 -0.63 42.63
CA ARG A 440 25.43 0.46 41.66
C ARG A 440 26.48 0.05 40.64
N PRO A 441 26.52 0.70 39.45
CA PRO A 441 27.66 0.58 38.54
C PRO A 441 28.98 0.82 39.30
N PRO A 442 30.01 -0.03 39.10
CA PRO A 442 31.19 -0.02 39.95
C PRO A 442 32.06 1.23 39.77
N THR A 443 31.98 1.90 38.62
CA THR A 443 32.75 3.11 38.30
C THR A 443 31.92 4.07 37.43
N ALA A 444 32.25 5.37 37.48
CA ALA A 444 31.64 6.36 36.60
C ALA A 444 32.00 6.15 35.11
N ASP A 445 33.11 5.46 34.80
CA ASP A 445 33.44 5.01 33.44
C ASP A 445 32.38 4.06 32.87
N ARG A 446 31.86 3.13 33.70
CA ARG A 446 30.79 2.21 33.28
C ARG A 446 29.50 2.95 32.97
N VAL A 447 29.15 3.93 33.81
CA VAL A 447 28.00 4.82 33.59
C VAL A 447 28.13 5.57 32.27
N ALA A 448 29.31 6.16 32.00
CA ALA A 448 29.57 6.85 30.73
C ALA A 448 29.42 5.90 29.53
N ALA A 449 30.01 4.71 29.59
CA ALA A 449 29.95 3.72 28.51
C ALA A 449 28.51 3.25 28.21
N GLU A 450 27.69 3.01 29.24
CA GLU A 450 26.28 2.61 29.05
C GLU A 450 25.44 3.74 28.45
N ALA A 451 25.63 4.98 28.89
CA ALA A 451 24.98 6.14 28.29
C ALA A 451 25.45 6.43 26.85
N GLU A 452 26.73 6.20 26.54
CA GLU A 452 27.29 6.30 25.18
C GLU A 452 26.71 5.25 24.23
N ALA A 453 26.50 4.01 24.69
CA ALA A 453 25.89 2.96 23.89
C ALA A 453 24.46 3.34 23.43
N PHE A 454 23.71 4.05 24.27
CA PHE A 454 22.41 4.61 23.87
C PHE A 454 22.55 5.66 22.76
N LEU A 455 23.52 6.58 22.88
CA LEU A 455 23.77 7.62 21.88
C LEU A 455 24.16 7.02 20.52
N GLU A 456 25.01 5.98 20.52
CA GLU A 456 25.43 5.30 19.30
C GLU A 456 24.26 4.58 18.62
N GLY A 457 23.43 3.87 19.39
CA GLY A 457 22.21 3.26 18.88
C GLY A 457 21.21 4.27 18.31
N ALA A 458 21.14 5.50 18.87
CA ALA A 458 20.29 6.56 18.33
C ALA A 458 20.81 7.11 17.00
N LYS A 459 22.12 7.31 16.86
CA LYS A 459 22.76 7.75 15.61
C LYS A 459 22.57 6.72 14.50
N GLU A 460 22.75 5.44 14.80
CA GLU A 460 22.57 4.38 13.80
C GLU A 460 21.11 4.31 13.31
N ARG A 461 20.13 4.47 14.20
CA ARG A 461 18.71 4.57 13.78
C ARG A 461 18.45 5.76 12.87
N MET A 462 19.02 6.94 13.17
CA MET A 462 18.90 8.12 12.31
C MET A 462 19.53 7.86 10.93
N ARG A 463 20.73 7.29 10.89
CA ARG A 463 21.42 6.94 9.64
C ARG A 463 20.62 5.95 8.79
N ARG A 464 20.09 4.88 9.41
CA ARG A 464 19.24 3.91 8.71
C ARG A 464 17.98 4.56 8.16
N ARG A 465 17.34 5.44 8.93
CA ARG A 465 16.16 6.19 8.47
C ARG A 465 16.49 7.14 7.31
N GLU A 466 17.60 7.86 7.37
CA GLU A 466 18.06 8.71 6.25
C GLU A 466 18.29 7.88 4.99
N GLU A 467 18.89 6.70 5.11
CA GLU A 467 19.10 5.78 3.98
C GLU A 467 17.76 5.24 3.44
N ALA A 468 16.82 4.91 4.31
CA ALA A 468 15.47 4.52 3.93
C ALA A 468 14.74 5.64 3.15
N ILE A 469 14.88 6.89 3.59
CA ILE A 469 14.30 8.06 2.92
C ILE A 469 14.91 8.26 1.53
N LYS A 470 16.24 8.12 1.39
CA LYS A 470 16.90 8.20 0.07
C LYS A 470 16.38 7.14 -0.90
N LEU A 471 16.20 5.91 -0.42
CA LEU A 471 15.63 4.82 -1.22
C LEU A 471 14.19 5.13 -1.66
N CYS A 472 13.38 5.75 -0.78
CA CYS A 472 12.04 6.22 -1.15
C CYS A 472 12.07 7.31 -2.21
N GLU A 473 13.04 8.23 -2.13
CA GLU A 473 13.22 9.27 -3.15
C GLU A 473 13.59 8.66 -4.50
N LEU A 474 14.50 7.68 -4.52
CA LEU A 474 14.85 6.93 -5.73
C LEU A 474 13.66 6.15 -6.30
N ALA A 475 12.75 5.65 -5.44
CA ALA A 475 11.57 4.90 -5.87
C ALA A 475 10.51 5.77 -6.59
N LYS A 476 10.56 7.10 -6.46
CA LYS A 476 9.59 7.99 -7.12
C LYS A 476 9.68 7.93 -8.64
N ALA A 477 10.89 7.95 -9.20
CA ALA A 477 11.09 7.91 -10.65
C ALA A 477 10.53 6.63 -11.32
N PRO A 478 10.83 5.40 -10.85
CA PRO A 478 10.22 4.20 -11.43
C PRO A 478 8.70 4.13 -11.19
N LEU A 479 8.19 4.67 -10.07
CA LEU A 479 6.75 4.75 -9.82
C LEU A 479 6.03 5.69 -10.80
N GLU A 480 6.60 6.87 -11.06
CA GLU A 480 6.08 7.81 -12.07
C GLU A 480 6.14 7.20 -13.47
N ARG A 481 7.20 6.45 -13.78
CA ARG A 481 7.33 5.71 -15.04
C ARG A 481 6.26 4.62 -15.16
N ASP A 482 5.99 3.83 -14.12
CA ASP A 482 4.91 2.83 -14.10
C ASP A 482 3.55 3.47 -14.43
N ARG A 483 3.22 4.61 -13.79
CA ARG A 483 1.97 5.35 -14.03
C ARG A 483 1.88 5.89 -15.45
N ARG A 484 2.96 6.47 -15.97
CA ARG A 484 3.01 7.01 -17.33
C ARG A 484 2.86 5.92 -18.37
N LEU A 485 3.59 4.81 -18.21
CA LEU A 485 3.53 3.66 -19.12
C LEU A 485 2.14 3.01 -19.08
N ASP A 486 1.46 3.01 -17.93
CA ASP A 486 0.08 2.52 -17.87
C ASP A 486 -0.86 3.34 -18.76
N SER A 487 -0.79 4.67 -18.64
CA SER A 487 -1.59 5.60 -19.43
C SER A 487 -1.25 5.50 -20.93
N GLU A 488 0.04 5.33 -21.26
CA GLU A 488 0.49 5.14 -22.64
C GLU A 488 0.01 3.81 -23.22
N ARG A 489 0.09 2.71 -22.47
CA ARG A 489 -0.44 1.40 -22.87
C ARG A 489 -1.93 1.51 -23.18
N GLU A 490 -2.71 2.13 -22.29
CA GLU A 490 -4.16 2.33 -22.51
C GLU A 490 -4.45 3.12 -23.79
N ARG A 491 -3.71 4.21 -24.02
CA ARG A 491 -3.84 5.01 -25.24
C ARG A 491 -3.49 4.19 -26.49
N LEU A 492 -2.38 3.46 -26.48
CA LEU A 492 -1.93 2.65 -27.62
C LEU A 492 -2.94 1.54 -27.95
N VAL A 493 -3.46 0.86 -26.93
CA VAL A 493 -4.51 -0.15 -27.10
C VAL A 493 -5.76 0.47 -27.71
N GLU A 494 -6.16 1.66 -27.29
CA GLU A 494 -7.35 2.33 -27.83
C GLU A 494 -7.13 2.84 -29.27
N GLU A 495 -5.96 3.39 -29.59
CA GLU A 495 -5.59 3.80 -30.95
C GLU A 495 -5.51 2.60 -31.90
N ALA A 496 -4.86 1.50 -31.48
CA ALA A 496 -4.83 0.24 -32.22
C ALA A 496 -6.24 -0.25 -32.52
N ARG A 497 -7.10 -0.23 -31.50
CA ARG A 497 -8.50 -0.62 -31.60
C ARG A 497 -9.29 0.27 -32.55
N GLN A 498 -8.95 1.56 -32.65
CA GLN A 498 -9.60 2.47 -33.58
C GLN A 498 -9.15 2.23 -35.03
N LEU A 499 -7.86 1.99 -35.26
CA LEU A 499 -7.35 1.65 -36.59
C LEU A 499 -7.87 0.31 -37.11
N LEU A 500 -8.02 -0.68 -36.23
CA LEU A 500 -8.47 -2.02 -36.59
C LEU A 500 -9.99 -2.15 -36.64
N LYS A 501 -10.76 -1.16 -36.16
CA LYS A 501 -12.22 -1.21 -36.02
C LYS A 501 -12.94 -1.66 -37.30
N ASP A 502 -12.49 -1.15 -38.44
CA ASP A 502 -13.13 -1.38 -39.74
C ASP A 502 -12.34 -2.37 -40.63
N VAL A 503 -11.17 -2.84 -40.16
CA VAL A 503 -10.29 -3.76 -40.91
C VAL A 503 -10.79 -5.20 -40.71
N LYS A 504 -11.24 -5.84 -41.78
CA LYS A 504 -11.76 -7.21 -41.70
C LYS A 504 -10.63 -8.23 -41.51
N ALA A 505 -10.91 -9.32 -40.80
CA ALA A 505 -9.94 -10.37 -40.50
C ALA A 505 -9.31 -11.05 -41.73
N TYR A 506 -9.95 -11.04 -42.91
CA TYR A 506 -9.39 -11.57 -44.16
C TYR A 506 -8.62 -10.53 -44.99
N GLU A 507 -8.66 -9.25 -44.62
CA GLU A 507 -7.95 -8.22 -45.38
C GLU A 507 -6.43 -8.45 -45.33
N PRO A 508 -5.71 -8.07 -46.40
CA PRO A 508 -4.26 -8.22 -46.48
C PRO A 508 -3.55 -7.60 -45.27
N ILE A 509 -2.42 -8.19 -44.90
CA ILE A 509 -1.65 -7.80 -43.71
C ILE A 509 -1.29 -6.31 -43.69
N GLU A 510 -1.13 -5.69 -44.86
CA GLU A 510 -0.84 -4.27 -45.05
C GLU A 510 -1.89 -3.37 -44.40
N ARG A 511 -3.17 -3.77 -44.44
CA ARG A 511 -4.29 -3.02 -43.83
C ARG A 511 -4.34 -3.15 -42.32
N LYS A 512 -3.80 -4.26 -41.77
CA LYS A 512 -3.74 -4.53 -40.32
C LYS A 512 -2.47 -4.00 -39.67
N ARG A 513 -1.41 -3.85 -40.47
CA ARG A 513 -0.05 -3.56 -40.00
C ARG A 513 0.04 -2.37 -39.06
N ALA A 514 -0.64 -1.27 -39.37
CA ALA A 514 -0.61 -0.07 -38.52
C ALA A 514 -1.22 -0.32 -37.13
N GLY A 515 -2.33 -1.06 -37.07
CA GLY A 515 -2.96 -1.44 -35.80
C GLY A 515 -2.13 -2.46 -35.02
N TRP A 516 -1.64 -3.51 -35.68
CA TRP A 516 -0.76 -4.52 -35.07
C TRP A 516 0.53 -3.91 -34.53
N GLN A 517 1.12 -2.95 -35.22
CA GLN A 517 2.30 -2.21 -34.71
C GLN A 517 2.00 -1.46 -33.40
N LEU A 518 0.79 -0.94 -33.24
CA LEU A 518 0.38 -0.32 -31.98
C LEU A 518 0.11 -1.35 -30.88
N GLU A 519 -0.45 -2.52 -31.21
CA GLU A 519 -0.61 -3.64 -30.27
C GLU A 519 0.74 -4.19 -29.80
N ASP A 520 1.68 -4.40 -30.72
CA ASP A 520 3.06 -4.83 -30.42
C ASP A 520 3.75 -3.79 -29.52
N LYS A 521 3.58 -2.50 -29.83
CA LYS A 521 4.10 -1.41 -28.99
C LYS A 521 3.44 -1.38 -27.62
N ALA A 522 2.13 -1.62 -27.51
CA ALA A 522 1.44 -1.71 -26.23
C ALA A 522 2.00 -2.88 -25.38
N ALA A 523 2.28 -4.03 -25.99
CA ALA A 523 2.91 -5.17 -25.32
C ALA A 523 4.37 -4.90 -24.91
N GLU A 524 5.11 -4.08 -25.67
CA GLU A 524 6.42 -3.57 -25.26
C GLU A 524 6.32 -2.64 -24.04
N VAL A 525 5.40 -1.68 -24.08
CA VAL A 525 5.14 -0.75 -22.98
C VAL A 525 4.70 -1.49 -21.71
N GLU A 526 3.87 -2.53 -21.84
CA GLU A 526 3.47 -3.37 -20.71
C GLU A 526 4.65 -4.10 -20.06
N ARG A 527 5.58 -4.64 -20.86
CA ARG A 527 6.81 -5.25 -20.35
C ARG A 527 7.70 -4.23 -19.64
N GLU A 528 7.78 -3.01 -20.16
CA GLU A 528 8.53 -1.92 -19.50
C GLU A 528 7.85 -1.46 -18.21
N GLN A 529 6.52 -1.36 -18.20
CA GLN A 529 5.71 -1.04 -17.02
C GLN A 529 5.98 -2.05 -15.91
N ALA A 530 5.95 -3.35 -16.22
CA ALA A 530 6.24 -4.41 -15.26
C ALA A 530 7.65 -4.28 -14.65
N ARG A 531 8.65 -3.91 -15.45
CA ARG A 531 10.01 -3.64 -14.96
C ARG A 531 10.06 -2.42 -14.06
N ALA A 532 9.39 -1.32 -14.44
CA ALA A 532 9.32 -0.10 -13.65
C ALA A 532 8.70 -0.35 -12.27
N ALA A 533 7.62 -1.11 -12.23
CA ALA A 533 6.99 -1.50 -10.97
C ALA A 533 7.88 -2.39 -10.10
N ALA A 534 8.54 -3.38 -10.69
CA ALA A 534 9.46 -4.25 -9.95
C ALA A 534 10.61 -3.46 -9.31
N GLU A 535 11.15 -2.46 -10.03
CA GLU A 535 12.17 -1.55 -9.51
C GLU A 535 11.65 -0.71 -8.34
N ALA A 536 10.44 -0.15 -8.45
CA ALA A 536 9.82 0.61 -7.35
C ALA A 536 9.56 -0.27 -6.11
N ILE A 537 9.04 -1.50 -6.31
CA ILE A 537 8.80 -2.46 -5.22
C ILE A 537 10.12 -2.80 -4.50
N ASP A 538 11.18 -3.09 -5.25
CA ASP A 538 12.49 -3.42 -4.70
C ASP A 538 13.06 -2.27 -3.85
N LEU A 539 12.99 -1.03 -4.34
CA LEU A 539 13.47 0.15 -3.62
C LEU A 539 12.67 0.39 -2.32
N TYR A 540 11.33 0.31 -2.37
CA TYR A 540 10.51 0.46 -1.16
C TYR A 540 10.74 -0.69 -0.17
N THR A 541 10.90 -1.92 -0.65
CA THR A 541 11.20 -3.07 0.22
C THR A 541 12.56 -2.92 0.90
N LYS A 542 13.57 -2.43 0.18
CA LYS A 542 14.87 -2.07 0.76
C LYS A 542 14.76 -0.95 1.78
N ALA A 543 13.93 0.07 1.52
CA ALA A 543 13.69 1.14 2.48
C ALA A 543 13.08 0.60 3.79
N LEU A 544 12.09 -0.29 3.70
CA LEU A 544 11.49 -0.95 4.86
C LEU A 544 12.44 -1.88 5.62
N ALA A 545 13.45 -2.44 4.95
CA ALA A 545 14.51 -3.19 5.63
C ALA A 545 15.38 -2.28 6.52
N TYR A 546 15.53 -1.00 6.17
CA TYR A 546 16.21 -0.01 6.99
C TYR A 546 15.33 0.56 8.10
N ASP A 547 14.09 0.95 7.78
CA ASP A 547 13.08 1.49 8.70
C ASP A 547 11.69 0.88 8.38
N PRO A 548 11.26 -0.18 9.10
CA PRO A 548 9.98 -0.88 8.85
C PRO A 548 8.73 -0.01 9.01
N ASP A 549 8.82 1.09 9.77
CA ASP A 549 7.69 1.98 10.07
C ASP A 549 7.68 3.23 9.19
N LEU A 550 8.54 3.29 8.16
CA LEU A 550 8.60 4.43 7.26
C LEU A 550 7.31 4.54 6.42
N VAL A 551 6.51 5.55 6.74
CA VAL A 551 5.17 5.78 6.17
C VAL A 551 5.23 5.94 4.66
N GLU A 552 6.22 6.65 4.14
CA GLU A 552 6.40 6.93 2.71
C GLU A 552 6.60 5.64 1.91
N ALA A 553 7.39 4.69 2.42
CA ALA A 553 7.63 3.41 1.75
C ALA A 553 6.38 2.52 1.77
N ARG A 554 5.70 2.44 2.92
CA ARG A 554 4.46 1.67 3.06
C ARG A 554 3.35 2.23 2.17
N ALA A 555 3.16 3.55 2.16
CA ALA A 555 2.19 4.22 1.29
C ALA A 555 2.49 3.99 -0.20
N GLY A 556 3.76 4.07 -0.61
CA GLY A 556 4.17 3.81 -1.99
C GLY A 556 3.84 2.39 -2.47
N LEU A 557 4.08 1.38 -1.63
CA LEU A 557 3.70 -0.01 -1.91
C LEU A 557 2.17 -0.20 -1.94
N ALA A 558 1.44 0.38 -0.99
CA ALA A 558 -0.01 0.30 -0.94
C ALA A 558 -0.65 0.89 -2.21
N ASP A 559 -0.19 2.06 -2.67
CA ASP A 559 -0.67 2.70 -3.90
C ASP A 559 -0.40 1.82 -5.15
N LEU A 560 0.80 1.22 -5.22
CA LEU A 560 1.22 0.38 -6.33
C LEU A 560 0.39 -0.91 -6.42
N TYR A 561 0.11 -1.55 -5.29
CA TYR A 561 -0.73 -2.75 -5.23
C TYR A 561 -2.21 -2.44 -5.43
N TRP A 562 -2.69 -1.27 -4.99
CA TRP A 562 -4.08 -0.86 -5.21
C TRP A 562 -4.41 -0.72 -6.70
N SER A 563 -3.54 -0.06 -7.47
CA SER A 563 -3.71 0.07 -8.93
C SER A 563 -3.84 -1.31 -9.61
N ARG A 564 -3.02 -2.28 -9.16
CA ARG A 564 -3.06 -3.66 -9.68
C ARG A 564 -4.31 -4.41 -9.25
N ALA A 565 -4.77 -4.21 -8.02
CA ALA A 565 -6.03 -4.79 -7.57
C ALA A 565 -7.22 -4.30 -8.42
N VAL A 566 -7.25 -3.00 -8.75
CA VAL A 566 -8.28 -2.40 -9.62
C VAL A 566 -8.23 -3.00 -11.03
N ARG A 567 -7.03 -3.15 -11.62
CA ARG A 567 -6.88 -3.77 -12.95
C ARG A 567 -7.30 -5.24 -12.95
N ALA A 568 -6.87 -6.01 -11.95
CA ALA A 568 -7.25 -7.41 -11.80
C ALA A 568 -8.77 -7.58 -11.67
N ASP A 569 -9.45 -6.63 -11.01
CA ASP A 569 -10.92 -6.62 -10.95
C ASP A 569 -11.56 -6.37 -12.34
N GLN A 570 -11.02 -5.41 -13.10
CA GLN A 570 -11.51 -5.09 -14.45
C GLN A 570 -11.32 -6.26 -15.44
N GLU A 571 -10.23 -7.01 -15.29
CA GLU A 571 -9.89 -8.17 -16.12
C GLU A 571 -10.51 -9.48 -15.62
N HIS A 572 -11.36 -9.43 -14.59
CA HIS A 572 -11.98 -10.62 -13.96
C HIS A 572 -10.96 -11.65 -13.44
N GLN A 573 -9.76 -11.19 -13.03
CA GLN A 573 -8.70 -12.01 -12.44
C GLN A 573 -8.84 -12.05 -10.91
N HIS A 574 -9.82 -12.80 -10.42
CA HIS A 574 -10.17 -12.83 -8.99
C HIS A 574 -9.00 -13.17 -8.06
N ALA A 575 -8.15 -14.14 -8.44
CA ALA A 575 -6.99 -14.53 -7.64
C ALA A 575 -5.98 -13.39 -7.51
N ALA A 576 -5.66 -12.70 -8.61
CA ALA A 576 -4.74 -11.56 -8.61
C ALA A 576 -5.32 -10.39 -7.80
N ARG A 577 -6.63 -10.12 -7.92
CA ARG A 577 -7.30 -9.08 -7.11
C ARG A 577 -7.16 -9.35 -5.61
N ILE A 578 -7.47 -10.57 -5.16
CA ILE A 578 -7.37 -10.95 -3.74
C ILE A 578 -5.94 -10.83 -3.23
N TYR A 579 -4.96 -11.31 -4.02
CA TYR A 579 -3.55 -11.21 -3.68
C TYR A 579 -3.10 -9.75 -3.50
N HIS A 580 -3.46 -8.87 -4.43
CA HIS A 580 -3.10 -7.46 -4.36
C HIS A 580 -3.86 -6.72 -3.24
N GLU A 581 -5.15 -6.99 -3.01
CA GLU A 581 -5.90 -6.41 -1.88
C GLU A 581 -5.26 -6.79 -0.53
N ALA A 582 -4.74 -8.01 -0.38
CA ALA A 582 -4.05 -8.44 0.84
C ALA A 582 -2.74 -7.65 1.06
N LEU A 583 -1.96 -7.41 -0.01
CA LEU A 583 -0.75 -6.60 0.06
C LEU A 583 -1.07 -5.13 0.36
N VAL A 584 -2.16 -4.59 -0.21
CA VAL A 584 -2.64 -3.24 0.15
C VAL A 584 -2.91 -3.19 1.65
N ALA A 585 -3.61 -4.18 2.23
CA ALA A 585 -3.90 -4.21 3.65
C ALA A 585 -2.65 -4.31 4.54
N GLU A 586 -1.61 -5.03 4.09
CA GLU A 586 -0.33 -5.15 4.81
C GLU A 586 0.44 -3.81 4.89
N PHE A 587 0.47 -3.08 3.78
CA PHE A 587 1.20 -1.81 3.66
C PHE A 587 0.33 -0.57 3.91
N ASP A 588 -0.95 -0.73 4.21
CA ASP A 588 -1.84 0.40 4.40
C ASP A 588 -1.41 1.29 5.58
N VAL A 589 -1.43 2.60 5.33
CA VAL A 589 -1.15 3.65 6.32
C VAL A 589 -2.45 4.33 6.78
N GLY A 590 -3.59 3.66 6.63
CA GLY A 590 -4.93 4.14 6.95
C GLY A 590 -5.68 4.79 5.78
N ARG A 591 -5.17 4.67 4.55
CA ARG A 591 -5.79 5.23 3.33
C ARG A 591 -6.83 4.27 2.75
N TYR A 592 -6.56 2.96 2.79
CA TYR A 592 -7.33 1.94 2.08
C TYR A 592 -8.19 1.07 3.00
N ALA A 593 -7.95 1.06 4.31
CA ALA A 593 -8.72 0.25 5.26
C ALA A 593 -10.23 0.47 5.13
N ALA A 594 -10.66 1.74 5.01
CA ALA A 594 -12.07 2.07 4.80
C ALA A 594 -12.58 1.56 3.45
N LEU A 595 -11.80 1.65 2.37
CA LEU A 595 -12.18 1.20 1.03
C LEU A 595 -12.26 -0.32 0.92
N LEU A 596 -11.32 -1.05 1.52
CA LEU A 596 -11.28 -2.52 1.53
C LEU A 596 -12.46 -3.12 2.29
N THR A 597 -12.91 -2.43 3.34
CA THR A 597 -14.02 -2.86 4.20
C THR A 597 -15.36 -2.23 3.83
N ALA A 598 -15.38 -1.24 2.93
CA ALA A 598 -16.57 -0.52 2.51
C ALA A 598 -17.63 -1.44 1.93
N ASP A 599 -18.83 -1.35 2.47
CA ASP A 599 -20.03 -1.92 1.88
C ASP A 599 -20.44 -1.14 0.63
N ALA A 600 -21.20 -1.79 -0.23
CA ALA A 600 -21.95 -1.12 -1.27
C ALA A 600 -23.26 -0.59 -0.68
N VAL A 601 -23.69 0.59 -1.13
CA VAL A 601 -24.96 1.20 -0.74
C VAL A 601 -25.94 1.00 -1.88
N VAL A 602 -27.16 0.54 -1.59
CA VAL A 602 -28.21 0.39 -2.60
C VAL A 602 -29.51 1.07 -2.18
N SER A 603 -30.09 1.83 -3.10
CA SER A 603 -31.45 2.36 -2.97
C SER A 603 -32.32 1.73 -4.05
N VAL A 604 -33.49 1.20 -3.67
CA VAL A 604 -34.39 0.47 -4.57
C VAL A 604 -35.77 1.12 -4.54
N GLU A 605 -36.22 1.59 -5.69
CA GLU A 605 -37.57 2.11 -5.91
C GLU A 605 -38.33 1.19 -6.84
N SER A 606 -39.65 1.06 -6.62
CA SER A 606 -40.52 0.36 -7.56
C SER A 606 -41.73 1.18 -7.94
N SER A 607 -42.23 0.97 -9.16
CA SER A 607 -43.46 1.55 -9.64
C SER A 607 -44.48 0.45 -9.93
N PRO A 608 -45.61 0.35 -9.19
CA PRO A 608 -45.95 1.14 -8.00
C PRO A 608 -45.09 0.79 -6.77
N PRO A 609 -44.99 1.69 -5.77
CA PRO A 609 -44.17 1.51 -4.56
C PRO A 609 -44.80 0.57 -3.55
N GLY A 610 -44.01 -0.25 -2.85
CA GLY A 610 -44.46 -1.20 -1.83
C GLY A 610 -44.22 -2.68 -2.17
N ALA A 611 -43.38 -2.97 -3.17
CA ALA A 611 -42.93 -4.32 -3.44
C ALA A 611 -41.96 -4.81 -2.36
N SER A 612 -42.12 -6.04 -1.88
CA SER A 612 -41.13 -6.67 -1.02
C SER A 612 -39.90 -7.05 -1.83
N VAL A 613 -38.71 -6.67 -1.34
CA VAL A 613 -37.44 -6.94 -2.00
C VAL A 613 -36.68 -7.99 -1.21
N VAL A 614 -36.30 -9.06 -1.89
CA VAL A 614 -35.43 -10.11 -1.35
C VAL A 614 -34.17 -10.17 -2.19
N ALA A 615 -33.01 -10.04 -1.56
CA ALA A 615 -31.71 -10.15 -2.22
C ALA A 615 -31.13 -11.55 -2.01
N TYR A 616 -30.68 -12.16 -3.10
CA TYR A 616 -29.93 -13.41 -3.08
C TYR A 616 -28.52 -13.13 -3.56
N ARG A 617 -27.50 -13.53 -2.79
CA ARG A 617 -26.13 -13.48 -3.29
C ARG A 617 -25.89 -14.64 -4.26
N TYR A 618 -25.23 -14.35 -5.38
CA TYR A 618 -24.73 -15.42 -6.25
C TYR A 618 -23.48 -16.04 -5.64
N VAL A 619 -23.47 -17.37 -5.58
CA VAL A 619 -22.29 -18.16 -5.23
C VAL A 619 -22.04 -19.17 -6.34
N GLU A 620 -20.79 -19.50 -6.57
CA GLU A 620 -20.46 -20.55 -7.52
C GLU A 620 -20.66 -21.93 -6.87
N LYS A 621 -21.47 -22.77 -7.51
CA LYS A 621 -21.67 -24.17 -7.15
C LYS A 621 -21.70 -25.00 -8.42
N ASP A 622 -20.90 -26.06 -8.48
CA ASP A 622 -20.78 -26.92 -9.66
C ASP A 622 -20.48 -26.11 -10.94
N ARG A 623 -19.64 -25.06 -10.81
CA ARG A 623 -19.24 -24.13 -11.88
C ARG A 623 -20.36 -23.22 -12.42
N ILE A 624 -21.49 -23.16 -11.73
CA ILE A 624 -22.66 -22.35 -12.08
C ILE A 624 -22.90 -21.31 -10.97
N LEU A 625 -23.32 -20.10 -11.34
CA LEU A 625 -23.75 -19.08 -10.39
C LEU A 625 -25.17 -19.39 -9.90
N VAL A 626 -25.29 -19.77 -8.63
CA VAL A 626 -26.54 -20.09 -7.96
C VAL A 626 -26.89 -19.00 -6.95
N ALA A 627 -28.11 -18.48 -7.04
CA ALA A 627 -28.69 -17.56 -6.05
C ALA A 627 -29.03 -18.34 -4.77
N SER A 628 -28.31 -18.11 -3.67
CA SER A 628 -28.40 -18.97 -2.47
C SER A 628 -28.60 -18.21 -1.15
N ASP A 629 -27.74 -17.23 -0.85
CA ASP A 629 -27.81 -16.50 0.42
C ASP A 629 -28.95 -15.47 0.40
N GLU A 630 -30.13 -15.88 0.85
CA GLU A 630 -31.33 -15.06 0.92
C GLU A 630 -31.30 -14.02 2.06
N ARG A 631 -31.60 -12.77 1.74
CA ARG A 631 -31.77 -11.68 2.70
C ARG A 631 -32.97 -10.81 2.32
N SER A 632 -33.95 -10.72 3.21
CA SER A 632 -35.04 -9.76 3.07
C SER A 632 -34.53 -8.33 3.31
N LEU A 633 -34.80 -7.42 2.36
CA LEU A 633 -34.41 -6.01 2.47
C LEU A 633 -35.56 -5.08 2.90
N GLY A 634 -36.79 -5.59 2.96
CA GLY A 634 -37.99 -4.81 3.29
C GLY A 634 -38.86 -4.51 2.07
N ARG A 635 -39.56 -3.37 2.08
CA ARG A 635 -40.46 -2.95 0.99
C ARG A 635 -40.00 -1.64 0.36
N THR A 636 -40.17 -1.49 -0.94
CA THR A 636 -39.85 -0.24 -1.66
C THR A 636 -40.75 0.92 -1.21
N PRO A 637 -40.24 2.18 -1.20
CA PRO A 637 -38.86 2.56 -1.51
C PRO A 637 -37.88 2.19 -0.39
N LEU A 638 -36.76 1.58 -0.75
CA LEU A 638 -35.63 1.31 0.13
C LEU A 638 -34.58 2.40 -0.06
N ARG A 639 -34.08 2.97 1.04
CA ARG A 639 -33.07 4.03 1.05
C ARG A 639 -31.80 3.49 1.72
N GLU A 640 -30.68 3.58 1.01
CA GLU A 640 -29.32 3.39 1.56
C GLU A 640 -29.13 2.06 2.31
N VAL A 641 -29.57 0.95 1.72
CA VAL A 641 -29.34 -0.37 2.28
C VAL A 641 -27.88 -0.77 2.06
N HIS A 642 -27.17 -1.13 3.13
CA HIS A 642 -25.78 -1.57 3.05
C HIS A 642 -25.68 -3.08 2.82
N LEU A 643 -24.97 -3.46 1.74
CA LEU A 643 -24.71 -4.84 1.35
C LEU A 643 -23.23 -5.05 1.06
N LYS A 644 -22.73 -6.26 1.27
CA LYS A 644 -21.36 -6.60 0.90
C LYS A 644 -21.21 -6.53 -0.63
N PRO A 645 -20.08 -6.05 -1.16
CA PRO A 645 -19.82 -6.06 -2.60
C PRO A 645 -19.92 -7.46 -3.21
N GLY A 646 -20.39 -7.55 -4.45
CA GLY A 646 -20.57 -8.82 -5.17
C GLY A 646 -21.76 -8.83 -6.12
N SER A 647 -21.98 -9.97 -6.78
CA SER A 647 -23.14 -10.18 -7.64
C SER A 647 -24.35 -10.68 -6.85
N TYR A 648 -25.50 -10.07 -7.08
CA TYR A 648 -26.77 -10.38 -6.43
C TYR A 648 -27.88 -10.55 -7.45
N LEU A 649 -28.92 -11.29 -7.06
CA LEU A 649 -30.23 -11.30 -7.68
C LEU A 649 -31.24 -10.72 -6.71
N PHE A 650 -31.85 -9.60 -7.06
CA PHE A 650 -32.99 -9.07 -6.32
C PHE A 650 -34.27 -9.64 -6.91
N ILE A 651 -35.15 -10.16 -6.05
CA ILE A 651 -36.50 -10.56 -6.40
C ILE A 651 -37.46 -9.57 -5.75
N LEU A 652 -38.20 -8.83 -6.58
CA LEU A 652 -39.24 -7.92 -6.13
C LEU A 652 -40.60 -8.59 -6.29
N LYS A 653 -41.38 -8.63 -5.20
CA LYS A 653 -42.71 -9.25 -5.19
C LYS A 653 -43.77 -8.27 -4.74
N ARG A 654 -44.90 -8.26 -5.44
CA ARG A 654 -46.09 -7.48 -5.07
C ARG A 654 -47.34 -8.21 -5.55
N ALA A 655 -48.34 -8.33 -4.69
CA ALA A 655 -49.62 -8.93 -5.06
C ALA A 655 -50.21 -8.24 -6.30
N GLY A 656 -50.67 -9.05 -7.26
CA GLY A 656 -51.21 -8.60 -8.54
C GLY A 656 -50.18 -8.32 -9.63
N TYR A 657 -48.88 -8.43 -9.35
CA TYR A 657 -47.80 -8.23 -10.31
C TYR A 657 -46.93 -9.50 -10.43
N ARG A 658 -46.30 -9.71 -11.59
CA ARG A 658 -45.34 -10.81 -11.77
C ARG A 658 -44.06 -10.52 -10.97
N ASP A 659 -43.50 -11.54 -10.33
CA ASP A 659 -42.24 -11.45 -9.60
C ASP A 659 -41.13 -10.95 -10.54
N VAL A 660 -40.43 -9.89 -10.15
CA VAL A 660 -39.37 -9.28 -10.97
C VAL A 660 -38.00 -9.78 -10.53
N ARG A 661 -37.20 -10.24 -11.48
CA ARG A 661 -35.82 -10.69 -11.29
C ARG A 661 -34.87 -9.59 -11.75
N TYR A 662 -34.06 -9.05 -10.84
CA TYR A 662 -33.14 -7.94 -11.12
C TYR A 662 -31.72 -8.33 -10.68
N PRO A 663 -30.87 -8.86 -11.57
CA PRO A 663 -29.46 -9.06 -11.27
C PRO A 663 -28.78 -7.70 -11.06
N LEU A 664 -27.81 -7.65 -10.16
CA LEU A 664 -27.09 -6.42 -9.82
C LEU A 664 -25.66 -6.75 -9.35
N LEU A 665 -24.68 -6.03 -9.90
CA LEU A 665 -23.29 -6.10 -9.44
C LEU A 665 -22.98 -4.90 -8.54
N LEU A 666 -22.81 -5.19 -7.25
CA LEU A 666 -22.50 -4.19 -6.23
C LEU A 666 -20.99 -4.00 -6.10
N LYS A 667 -20.51 -2.80 -6.45
CA LYS A 667 -19.10 -2.39 -6.32
C LYS A 667 -18.84 -1.75 -4.94
N ARG A 668 -17.64 -1.92 -4.39
CA ARG A 668 -17.29 -1.39 -3.04
C ARG A 668 -17.39 0.13 -2.99
N GLY A 669 -17.92 0.69 -1.89
CA GLY A 669 -17.95 2.14 -1.66
C GLY A 669 -18.77 2.94 -2.68
N THR A 670 -19.60 2.28 -3.50
CA THR A 670 -20.44 2.92 -4.51
C THR A 670 -21.91 2.89 -4.10
N HIS A 671 -22.66 3.92 -4.52
CA HIS A 671 -24.11 4.00 -4.34
C HIS A 671 -24.81 3.57 -5.63
N HIS A 672 -25.56 2.47 -5.55
CA HIS A 672 -26.38 1.94 -6.64
C HIS A 672 -27.83 2.41 -6.46
N ARG A 673 -28.39 3.05 -7.49
CA ARG A 673 -29.81 3.38 -7.55
C ARG A 673 -30.51 2.47 -8.54
N VAL A 674 -31.55 1.80 -8.07
CA VAL A 674 -32.31 0.81 -8.83
C VAL A 674 -33.76 1.26 -8.87
N GLU A 675 -34.26 1.52 -10.08
CA GLU A 675 -35.65 1.88 -10.33
C GLU A 675 -36.29 0.76 -11.16
N VAL A 676 -37.36 0.15 -10.64
CA VAL A 676 -37.97 -1.05 -11.25
C VAL A 676 -39.46 -0.86 -11.47
N ASN A 677 -39.89 -0.98 -12.72
CA ASN A 677 -41.32 -1.03 -13.04
C ASN A 677 -41.87 -2.44 -12.77
N LEU A 678 -43.09 -2.51 -12.21
CA LEU A 678 -43.78 -3.79 -11.97
C LEU A 678 -44.88 -3.94 -13.02
N TYR A 679 -44.95 -5.10 -13.65
CA TYR A 679 -45.97 -5.40 -14.67
C TYR A 679 -46.78 -6.63 -14.26
N THR A 680 -48.05 -6.63 -14.64
CA THR A 680 -48.97 -7.76 -14.45
C THR A 680 -48.67 -8.88 -15.45
N ASP A 681 -49.19 -10.08 -15.19
CA ASP A 681 -49.08 -11.21 -16.13
C ASP A 681 -49.69 -10.88 -17.50
N ALA A 682 -50.76 -10.08 -17.54
CA ALA A 682 -51.43 -9.66 -18.77
C ALA A 682 -50.59 -8.67 -19.59
N GLU A 683 -49.94 -7.70 -18.94
CA GLU A 683 -49.06 -6.74 -19.63
C GLU A 683 -47.82 -7.42 -20.20
N ILE A 684 -47.22 -8.36 -19.46
CA ILE A 684 -46.05 -9.12 -19.91
C ILE A 684 -46.44 -10.14 -20.97
N GLY A 685 -47.58 -10.80 -20.83
CA GLY A 685 -48.04 -11.88 -21.70
C GLY A 685 -47.49 -13.25 -21.29
N GLU A 686 -48.19 -14.29 -21.73
CA GLU A 686 -47.77 -15.68 -21.58
C GLU A 686 -46.56 -15.97 -22.49
N GLY A 687 -45.62 -16.80 -22.00
CA GLY A 687 -44.41 -17.15 -22.75
C GLY A 687 -43.31 -16.08 -22.77
N PHE A 688 -43.56 -14.87 -22.24
CA PHE A 688 -42.59 -13.79 -22.16
C PHE A 688 -41.94 -13.65 -20.77
N VAL A 689 -40.67 -13.30 -20.76
CA VAL A 689 -39.86 -12.95 -19.59
C VAL A 689 -39.66 -11.43 -19.57
N TYR A 690 -39.98 -10.79 -18.45
CA TYR A 690 -39.73 -9.37 -18.25
C TYR A 690 -38.25 -9.11 -17.93
N ILE A 691 -37.64 -8.21 -18.69
CA ILE A 691 -36.29 -7.71 -18.49
C ILE A 691 -36.37 -6.24 -18.02
N PRO A 692 -36.09 -5.97 -16.74
CA PRO A 692 -36.13 -4.61 -16.20
C PRO A 692 -35.16 -3.66 -16.88
N GLY A 693 -35.60 -2.42 -17.06
CA GLY A 693 -34.79 -1.31 -17.52
C GLY A 693 -33.61 -1.02 -16.59
N GLY A 694 -32.56 -0.43 -17.14
CA GLY A 694 -31.37 -0.07 -16.36
C GLY A 694 -30.05 -0.34 -17.07
N THR A 695 -28.98 0.09 -16.40
CA THR A 695 -27.59 0.00 -16.89
C THR A 695 -27.05 -1.43 -16.76
N PHE A 696 -26.35 -1.90 -17.78
CA PHE A 696 -25.62 -3.17 -17.76
C PHE A 696 -24.27 -3.04 -18.47
N ILE A 697 -23.38 -4.00 -18.24
CA ILE A 697 -22.08 -4.08 -18.91
C ILE A 697 -22.28 -4.87 -20.22
N ALA A 698 -22.21 -4.17 -21.35
CA ALA A 698 -22.21 -4.76 -22.68
C ALA A 698 -20.77 -5.10 -23.12
N GLY A 699 -20.58 -6.22 -23.80
CA GLY A 699 -19.29 -6.61 -24.38
C GLY A 699 -18.21 -6.94 -23.35
N GLY A 700 -16.94 -6.77 -23.76
CA GLY A 700 -15.79 -6.87 -22.86
C GLY A 700 -15.32 -8.29 -22.50
N ASP A 701 -15.78 -9.30 -23.23
CA ASP A 701 -15.27 -10.67 -23.15
C ASP A 701 -14.24 -10.89 -24.26
N ALA A 702 -12.95 -10.90 -23.91
CA ALA A 702 -11.86 -11.04 -24.89
C ALA A 702 -11.84 -12.40 -25.61
N GLN A 703 -12.53 -13.41 -25.07
CA GLN A 703 -12.61 -14.74 -25.67
C GLN A 703 -13.90 -14.94 -26.47
N ALA A 704 -14.83 -14.00 -26.49
CA ALA A 704 -16.03 -14.07 -27.33
C ALA A 704 -15.69 -13.82 -28.81
N TYR A 705 -16.59 -14.20 -29.71
CA TYR A 705 -16.44 -14.04 -31.16
C TYR A 705 -17.03 -12.69 -31.62
N ASP A 706 -16.21 -11.81 -32.19
CA ASP A 706 -16.54 -10.43 -32.61
C ASP A 706 -17.28 -9.56 -31.55
N PRO A 707 -16.93 -9.62 -30.25
CA PRO A 707 -17.73 -9.00 -29.19
C PRO A 707 -17.80 -7.48 -29.30
N LEU A 708 -18.88 -6.91 -28.77
CA LEU A 708 -18.94 -5.47 -28.53
C LEU A 708 -17.81 -5.02 -27.58
N ARG A 709 -17.38 -3.75 -27.72
CA ARG A 709 -16.46 -3.13 -26.77
C ARG A 709 -17.13 -3.05 -25.39
N ARG A 710 -16.34 -3.25 -24.33
CA ARG A 710 -16.82 -3.10 -22.95
C ARG A 710 -17.38 -1.70 -22.73
N ALA A 711 -18.65 -1.58 -22.39
CA ALA A 711 -19.30 -0.31 -22.08
C ALA A 711 -20.46 -0.50 -21.09
N GLU A 712 -20.67 0.47 -20.20
CA GLU A 712 -21.90 0.54 -19.39
C GLU A 712 -22.98 1.26 -20.21
N LEU A 713 -24.03 0.52 -20.59
CA LEU A 713 -25.10 1.00 -21.46
C LEU A 713 -26.47 0.82 -20.80
N HIS A 714 -27.39 1.74 -21.09
CA HIS A 714 -28.77 1.69 -20.59
C HIS A 714 -29.70 1.03 -21.63
N VAL A 715 -30.55 0.11 -21.17
CA VAL A 715 -31.61 -0.53 -21.97
C VAL A 715 -32.95 -0.31 -21.25
N PRO A 716 -34.01 0.14 -21.94
CA PRO A 716 -35.34 0.35 -21.35
C PRO A 716 -36.00 -0.97 -20.94
N ASP A 717 -37.19 -0.90 -20.35
CA ASP A 717 -38.01 -2.08 -20.04
C ASP A 717 -38.49 -2.77 -21.32
N PHE A 718 -38.36 -4.09 -21.36
CA PHE A 718 -38.91 -4.91 -22.44
C PHE A 718 -39.26 -6.31 -21.94
N ALA A 719 -40.09 -7.01 -22.71
CA ALA A 719 -40.33 -8.44 -22.52
C ALA A 719 -39.77 -9.21 -23.70
N ILE A 720 -39.15 -10.36 -23.44
CA ILE A 720 -38.58 -11.23 -24.48
C ILE A 720 -39.13 -12.64 -24.34
N ALA A 721 -39.39 -13.30 -25.46
CA ALA A 721 -39.86 -14.68 -25.47
C ALA A 721 -38.89 -15.58 -24.70
N LYS A 722 -39.44 -16.45 -23.86
CA LYS A 722 -38.64 -17.36 -23.02
C LYS A 722 -37.78 -18.30 -23.87
N PHE A 723 -38.30 -18.73 -25.01
CA PHE A 723 -37.67 -19.62 -25.98
C PHE A 723 -37.67 -18.98 -27.38
N PRO A 724 -36.81 -19.46 -28.31
CA PRO A 724 -36.93 -19.14 -29.73
C PRO A 724 -38.29 -19.57 -30.30
N VAL A 725 -38.69 -18.98 -31.43
CA VAL A 725 -39.93 -19.36 -32.14
C VAL A 725 -39.81 -20.81 -32.60
N THR A 726 -40.83 -21.63 -32.33
CA THR A 726 -40.82 -23.06 -32.67
C THR A 726 -41.47 -23.33 -34.03
N PHE A 727 -41.29 -24.54 -34.56
CA PHE A 727 -42.05 -24.98 -35.75
C PHE A 727 -43.57 -24.92 -35.52
N ARG A 728 -44.06 -25.20 -34.30
CA ARG A 728 -45.47 -25.02 -33.95
C ARG A 728 -45.93 -23.59 -34.20
N ASP A 729 -45.22 -22.63 -33.61
CA ASP A 729 -45.55 -21.21 -33.72
C ASP A 729 -45.49 -20.73 -35.19
N TYR A 730 -44.48 -21.16 -35.93
CA TYR A 730 -44.27 -20.71 -37.30
C TYR A 730 -45.22 -21.37 -38.31
N CYS A 731 -45.55 -22.66 -38.15
CA CYS A 731 -46.54 -23.34 -38.99
C CYS A 731 -47.95 -22.77 -38.77
N GLU A 732 -48.30 -22.31 -37.56
CA GLU A 732 -49.54 -21.55 -37.35
C GLU A 732 -49.58 -20.25 -38.16
N PHE A 733 -48.46 -19.53 -38.23
CA PHE A 733 -48.33 -18.36 -39.10
C PHE A 733 -48.53 -18.72 -40.58
N LEU A 734 -47.91 -19.81 -41.06
CA LEU A 734 -48.07 -20.26 -42.44
C LEU A 734 -49.51 -20.69 -42.75
N ASN A 735 -50.18 -21.37 -41.81
CA ASN A 735 -51.59 -21.77 -41.95
C ASN A 735 -52.49 -20.55 -42.14
N GLU A 736 -52.35 -19.51 -41.30
CA GLU A 736 -53.15 -18.29 -41.43
C GLU A 736 -52.80 -17.52 -42.70
N LEU A 737 -51.51 -17.48 -43.07
CA LEU A 737 -51.04 -16.80 -44.28
C LEU A 737 -51.56 -17.47 -45.56
N GLU A 738 -51.58 -18.80 -45.60
CA GLU A 738 -52.09 -19.59 -46.73
C GLU A 738 -53.56 -19.28 -47.03
N THR A 739 -54.37 -18.99 -46.01
CA THR A 739 -55.78 -18.60 -46.23
C THR A 739 -55.93 -17.26 -46.96
N ARG A 740 -54.91 -16.41 -46.94
CA ARG A 740 -54.89 -15.08 -47.57
C ARG A 740 -54.12 -15.08 -48.88
N ASP A 741 -52.96 -15.75 -48.91
CA ASP A 741 -52.03 -15.80 -50.04
C ASP A 741 -51.14 -17.06 -49.94
N LEU A 742 -51.50 -18.10 -50.70
CA LEU A 742 -50.77 -19.37 -50.74
C LEU A 742 -49.35 -19.22 -51.32
N ASP A 743 -49.17 -18.38 -52.35
CA ASP A 743 -47.86 -18.18 -52.98
C ASP A 743 -46.89 -17.50 -52.00
N LEU A 744 -47.40 -16.54 -51.22
CA LEU A 744 -46.61 -15.93 -50.15
C LEU A 744 -46.29 -16.93 -49.03
N ALA A 745 -47.24 -17.79 -48.63
CA ALA A 745 -46.96 -18.85 -47.65
C ALA A 745 -45.85 -19.81 -48.12
N LEU A 746 -45.88 -20.23 -49.39
CA LEU A 746 -44.84 -21.07 -49.99
C LEU A 746 -43.46 -20.39 -50.05
N ARG A 747 -43.42 -19.07 -50.31
CA ARG A 747 -42.17 -18.29 -50.28
C ARG A 747 -41.58 -18.16 -48.88
N ARG A 748 -42.42 -18.03 -47.85
CA ARG A 748 -41.97 -17.87 -46.46
C ARG A 748 -41.71 -19.17 -45.72
N ALA A 749 -42.19 -20.30 -46.26
CA ALA A 749 -41.99 -21.57 -45.61
C ALA A 749 -40.48 -21.86 -45.41
N PRO A 750 -40.06 -22.43 -44.27
CA PRO A 750 -38.66 -22.74 -43.98
C PRO A 750 -37.96 -23.54 -45.10
N HIS A 751 -36.92 -22.99 -45.74
CA HIS A 751 -36.21 -23.65 -46.83
C HIS A 751 -34.75 -23.21 -47.00
N GLY A 752 -33.92 -24.07 -47.59
CA GLY A 752 -32.55 -23.74 -47.97
C GLY A 752 -32.47 -22.91 -49.26
N THR A 753 -31.34 -22.23 -49.47
CA THR A 753 -31.12 -21.32 -50.63
C THR A 753 -31.00 -22.02 -52.00
N ARG A 754 -31.18 -23.35 -52.09
CA ARG A 754 -31.06 -24.13 -53.34
C ARG A 754 -32.35 -24.93 -53.62
N GLY A 755 -33.26 -24.35 -54.40
CA GLY A 755 -34.33 -25.06 -55.12
C GLY A 755 -35.48 -25.63 -54.30
N SER A 756 -36.52 -26.10 -55.02
CA SER A 756 -37.80 -26.60 -54.48
C SER A 756 -37.71 -27.88 -53.64
N GLU A 757 -36.55 -28.54 -53.57
CA GLU A 757 -36.33 -29.78 -52.81
C GLU A 757 -35.73 -29.53 -51.40
N GLY A 758 -35.55 -28.27 -50.98
CA GLY A 758 -34.85 -27.88 -49.74
C GLY A 758 -35.73 -27.37 -48.58
N TYR A 759 -37.04 -27.62 -48.59
CA TYR A 759 -37.95 -27.21 -47.51
C TYR A 759 -37.82 -28.11 -46.28
N VAL A 760 -38.06 -27.55 -45.09
CA VAL A 760 -38.13 -28.31 -43.81
C VAL A 760 -39.51 -28.25 -43.16
N ALA A 761 -40.47 -27.60 -43.81
CA ALA A 761 -41.90 -27.70 -43.54
C ALA A 761 -42.67 -27.76 -44.86
N ARG A 762 -43.79 -28.48 -44.87
CA ARG A 762 -44.64 -28.65 -46.07
C ARG A 762 -46.13 -28.56 -45.75
N PRO A 763 -47.00 -28.31 -46.75
CA PRO A 763 -48.43 -28.55 -46.60
C PRO A 763 -48.72 -30.04 -46.35
N ALA A 764 -49.48 -30.32 -45.30
CA ALA A 764 -49.95 -31.65 -44.94
C ALA A 764 -51.14 -32.07 -45.81
N SER A 765 -51.29 -33.38 -46.04
CA SER A 765 -52.35 -33.95 -46.88
C SER A 765 -53.77 -33.68 -46.35
N GLY A 766 -53.90 -33.37 -45.05
CA GLY A 766 -55.15 -33.06 -44.36
C GLY A 766 -55.44 -31.56 -44.18
N GLY A 767 -54.62 -30.69 -44.78
CA GLY A 767 -54.68 -29.23 -44.60
C GLY A 767 -53.73 -28.72 -43.51
N GLY A 768 -53.20 -27.51 -43.72
CA GLY A 768 -52.21 -26.87 -42.86
C GLY A 768 -50.76 -27.32 -43.11
N TRP A 769 -49.81 -26.78 -42.35
CA TRP A 769 -48.37 -26.98 -42.51
C TRP A 769 -47.79 -27.86 -41.41
N GLU A 770 -46.85 -28.75 -41.76
CA GLU A 770 -46.15 -29.64 -40.82
C GLU A 770 -44.62 -29.65 -41.04
N PRO A 771 -43.80 -29.82 -39.98
CA PRO A 771 -42.35 -29.99 -40.10
C PRO A 771 -41.99 -31.36 -40.72
N LEU A 772 -40.91 -31.42 -41.50
CA LEU A 772 -40.45 -32.67 -42.09
C LEU A 772 -39.68 -33.54 -41.11
N PRO A 773 -39.83 -34.88 -41.14
CA PRO A 773 -39.03 -35.78 -40.32
C PRO A 773 -37.51 -35.71 -40.58
N THR A 774 -37.10 -35.25 -41.76
CA THR A 774 -35.69 -35.08 -42.14
C THR A 774 -34.97 -33.92 -41.43
N VAL A 775 -35.67 -33.16 -40.59
CA VAL A 775 -35.04 -32.12 -39.74
C VAL A 775 -34.11 -32.73 -38.70
N VAL A 776 -34.45 -33.93 -38.21
CA VAL A 776 -33.64 -34.68 -37.24
C VAL A 776 -33.48 -36.12 -37.73
N GLU A 777 -32.24 -36.53 -37.98
CA GLU A 777 -31.90 -37.82 -38.55
C GLU A 777 -30.95 -38.64 -37.65
N GLY A 778 -30.91 -39.95 -37.88
CA GLY A 778 -29.94 -40.84 -37.24
C GLY A 778 -30.17 -40.99 -35.73
N ASP A 779 -29.08 -41.00 -34.96
CA ASP A 779 -29.14 -41.26 -33.50
C ASP A 779 -29.87 -40.18 -32.71
N ALA A 780 -29.93 -38.93 -33.21
CA ALA A 780 -30.67 -37.85 -32.58
C ALA A 780 -32.19 -38.13 -32.54
N GLN A 781 -32.72 -38.78 -33.58
CA GLN A 781 -34.13 -39.16 -33.67
C GLN A 781 -34.54 -40.18 -32.59
N LYS A 782 -33.58 -40.97 -32.08
CA LYS A 782 -33.84 -41.93 -30.99
C LYS A 782 -34.07 -41.24 -29.63
N LEU A 783 -33.50 -40.05 -29.43
CA LEU A 783 -33.72 -39.24 -28.23
C LEU A 783 -35.03 -38.44 -28.32
N PHE A 784 -35.45 -38.09 -29.53
CA PHE A 784 -36.64 -37.29 -29.81
C PHE A 784 -37.50 -37.96 -30.90
N PRO A 785 -38.22 -39.05 -30.57
CA PRO A 785 -39.05 -39.76 -31.55
C PRO A 785 -40.09 -38.85 -32.20
N ALA A 786 -40.22 -38.89 -33.52
CA ALA A 786 -41.17 -38.04 -34.26
C ALA A 786 -42.63 -38.25 -33.81
N GLU A 787 -42.97 -39.48 -33.43
CA GLU A 787 -44.30 -39.91 -32.94
C GLU A 787 -44.75 -39.10 -31.70
N GLU A 788 -43.80 -38.62 -30.88
CA GLU A 788 -44.06 -37.88 -29.65
C GLU A 788 -44.23 -36.37 -29.89
N GLY A 789 -44.18 -35.93 -31.15
CA GLY A 789 -44.40 -34.54 -31.54
C GLY A 789 -43.24 -33.59 -31.22
N HIS A 790 -42.05 -34.10 -30.89
CA HIS A 790 -40.87 -33.29 -30.57
C HIS A 790 -40.46 -32.31 -31.67
N LEU A 791 -40.67 -32.69 -32.93
CA LEU A 791 -40.48 -31.85 -34.13
C LEU A 791 -41.19 -30.50 -34.03
N TRP A 792 -42.38 -30.46 -33.43
CA TRP A 792 -43.15 -29.22 -33.26
C TRP A 792 -42.52 -28.25 -32.26
N ASN A 793 -41.75 -28.76 -31.31
CA ASN A 793 -41.10 -27.99 -30.26
C ASN A 793 -39.63 -27.65 -30.60
N LEU A 794 -39.14 -28.07 -31.77
CA LEU A 794 -37.86 -27.61 -32.29
C LEU A 794 -37.95 -26.11 -32.61
N PRO A 795 -36.88 -25.33 -32.40
CA PRO A 795 -36.82 -23.97 -32.93
C PRO A 795 -36.98 -24.02 -34.46
N VAL A 796 -37.74 -23.07 -35.03
CA VAL A 796 -37.85 -22.97 -36.48
C VAL A 796 -36.49 -22.57 -37.05
N ILE A 797 -36.05 -23.23 -38.12
CA ILE A 797 -34.73 -23.04 -38.73
C ILE A 797 -34.88 -22.68 -40.21
N LEU A 798 -33.78 -22.28 -40.88
CA LEU A 798 -33.83 -21.85 -42.28
C LEU A 798 -34.77 -20.66 -42.52
N ILE A 799 -34.85 -19.78 -41.52
CA ILE A 799 -35.57 -18.51 -41.58
C ILE A 799 -34.58 -17.39 -41.85
N ASP A 800 -34.88 -16.56 -42.85
CA ASP A 800 -34.13 -15.33 -43.08
C ASP A 800 -34.64 -14.19 -42.19
N TRP A 801 -33.93 -13.07 -42.18
CA TRP A 801 -34.27 -11.94 -41.30
C TRP A 801 -35.63 -11.31 -41.65
N PHE A 802 -35.99 -11.26 -42.94
CA PHE A 802 -37.22 -10.63 -43.40
C PHE A 802 -38.46 -11.45 -43.04
N ASP A 803 -38.35 -12.77 -43.11
CA ASP A 803 -39.39 -13.70 -42.64
C ASP A 803 -39.56 -13.68 -41.13
N ALA A 804 -38.46 -13.58 -40.38
CA ALA A 804 -38.51 -13.37 -38.94
C ALA A 804 -39.24 -12.07 -38.57
N ALA A 805 -38.94 -10.97 -39.29
CA ALA A 805 -39.61 -9.69 -39.13
C ALA A 805 -41.09 -9.75 -39.56
N ALA A 806 -41.41 -10.47 -40.64
CA ALA A 806 -42.79 -10.65 -41.12
C ALA A 806 -43.64 -11.43 -40.10
N TYR A 807 -43.08 -12.49 -39.50
CA TYR A 807 -43.73 -13.20 -38.41
C TYR A 807 -44.04 -12.26 -37.23
N CYS A 808 -43.09 -11.39 -36.85
CA CYS A 808 -43.31 -10.41 -35.78
C CYS A 808 -44.44 -9.42 -36.12
N ARG A 809 -44.51 -8.91 -37.36
CA ARG A 809 -45.60 -8.04 -37.82
C ARG A 809 -46.95 -8.74 -37.79
N TYR A 810 -47.01 -9.96 -38.32
CA TYR A 810 -48.23 -10.76 -38.30
C TYR A 810 -48.73 -11.01 -36.87
N ARG A 811 -47.84 -11.44 -35.97
CA ARG A 811 -48.18 -11.63 -34.56
C ARG A 811 -48.61 -10.33 -33.90
N SER A 812 -48.02 -9.20 -34.29
CA SER A 812 -48.40 -7.88 -33.79
C SER A 812 -49.84 -7.53 -34.15
N GLU A 813 -50.23 -7.75 -35.41
CA GLU A 813 -51.59 -7.53 -35.90
C GLU A 813 -52.59 -8.49 -35.26
N ARG A 814 -52.24 -9.78 -35.16
CA ARG A 814 -53.11 -10.82 -34.62
C ARG A 814 -53.36 -10.64 -33.12
N ASP A 815 -52.31 -10.37 -32.36
CA ASP A 815 -52.37 -10.33 -30.91
C ASP A 815 -52.65 -8.91 -30.38
N GLY A 816 -52.64 -7.88 -31.25
CA GLY A 816 -52.81 -6.48 -30.86
C GLY A 816 -51.66 -5.93 -30.01
N LEU A 817 -50.45 -6.47 -30.20
CA LEU A 817 -49.23 -6.14 -29.45
C LEU A 817 -48.16 -5.57 -30.37
N GLU A 818 -47.22 -4.78 -29.86
CA GLU A 818 -46.05 -4.35 -30.64
C GLU A 818 -44.93 -5.40 -30.53
N LEU A 819 -44.95 -6.41 -31.40
CA LEU A 819 -43.97 -7.49 -31.41
C LEU A 819 -42.89 -7.25 -32.46
N ARG A 820 -41.63 -7.50 -32.09
CA ARG A 820 -40.45 -7.26 -32.93
C ARG A 820 -39.31 -8.22 -32.61
N LEU A 821 -38.27 -8.19 -33.42
CA LEU A 821 -36.98 -8.79 -33.04
C LEU A 821 -36.37 -7.99 -31.87
N PRO A 822 -35.69 -8.65 -30.92
CA PRO A 822 -34.89 -7.96 -29.92
C PRO A 822 -33.74 -7.21 -30.59
N THR A 823 -33.28 -6.12 -29.98
CA THR A 823 -32.01 -5.50 -30.36
C THR A 823 -30.83 -6.31 -29.85
N GLU A 824 -29.63 -6.11 -30.40
CA GLU A 824 -28.39 -6.75 -29.95
C GLU A 824 -28.16 -6.51 -28.44
N LEU A 825 -28.41 -5.29 -27.97
CA LEU A 825 -28.22 -4.93 -26.55
C LEU A 825 -29.27 -5.55 -25.64
N GLU A 826 -30.53 -5.56 -26.06
CA GLU A 826 -31.61 -6.24 -25.33
C GLU A 826 -31.31 -7.74 -25.22
N TRP A 827 -30.91 -8.37 -26.32
CA TRP A 827 -30.56 -9.78 -26.34
C TRP A 827 -29.40 -10.08 -25.40
N GLU A 828 -28.30 -9.32 -25.47
CA GLU A 828 -27.13 -9.55 -24.61
C GLU A 828 -27.47 -9.35 -23.14
N LYS A 829 -28.18 -8.27 -22.80
CA LYS A 829 -28.65 -8.03 -21.44
C LYS A 829 -29.50 -9.19 -20.96
N ALA A 830 -30.48 -9.63 -21.75
CA ALA A 830 -31.35 -10.75 -21.43
C ALA A 830 -30.58 -12.07 -21.20
N ALA A 831 -29.48 -12.28 -21.93
CA ALA A 831 -28.63 -13.47 -21.82
C ALA A 831 -27.77 -13.46 -20.56
N ARG A 832 -27.02 -12.38 -20.33
CA ARG A 832 -25.94 -12.35 -19.31
C ARG A 832 -26.32 -11.64 -18.01
N GLY A 833 -27.34 -10.79 -17.97
CA GLY A 833 -27.59 -9.94 -16.81
C GLY A 833 -26.72 -8.68 -16.76
N THR A 834 -26.44 -8.20 -15.55
CA THR A 834 -25.71 -6.94 -15.31
C THR A 834 -24.34 -7.15 -14.68
N ASP A 835 -24.00 -8.38 -14.31
CA ASP A 835 -22.79 -8.72 -13.55
C ASP A 835 -21.61 -9.13 -14.43
N GLY A 836 -21.79 -9.07 -15.74
CA GLY A 836 -20.69 -9.27 -16.68
C GLY A 836 -20.28 -10.73 -16.87
N ARG A 837 -21.08 -11.70 -16.42
CA ARG A 837 -20.82 -13.13 -16.67
C ARG A 837 -20.64 -13.45 -18.15
N PHE A 838 -19.82 -14.46 -18.46
CA PHE A 838 -19.52 -14.85 -19.85
C PHE A 838 -20.63 -15.70 -20.49
N TYR A 839 -21.23 -16.61 -19.75
CA TYR A 839 -22.36 -17.45 -20.16
C TYR A 839 -23.60 -17.14 -19.30
N PRO A 840 -24.81 -17.48 -19.73
CA PRO A 840 -26.04 -17.22 -18.96
C PRO A 840 -25.98 -17.73 -17.51
N TRP A 841 -25.30 -18.86 -17.31
CA TRP A 841 -25.13 -19.53 -16.02
C TRP A 841 -23.90 -19.08 -15.22
N GLY A 842 -22.93 -18.34 -15.79
CA GLY A 842 -21.68 -17.96 -15.10
C GLY A 842 -20.47 -17.90 -16.02
N ASP A 843 -19.26 -18.03 -15.47
CA ASP A 843 -18.01 -17.80 -16.20
C ASP A 843 -17.32 -19.07 -16.70
N HIS A 844 -17.75 -20.23 -16.18
CA HIS A 844 -17.17 -21.52 -16.54
C HIS A 844 -17.96 -22.21 -17.64
N PHE A 845 -17.24 -22.75 -18.62
CA PHE A 845 -17.83 -23.52 -19.70
C PHE A 845 -17.85 -25.02 -19.39
N ASP A 846 -18.95 -25.68 -19.72
CA ASP A 846 -19.05 -27.13 -19.86
C ASP A 846 -20.01 -27.45 -21.02
N PRO A 847 -19.65 -28.37 -21.94
CA PRO A 847 -20.49 -28.70 -23.09
C PRO A 847 -21.82 -29.37 -22.71
N THR A 848 -22.01 -29.83 -21.47
CA THR A 848 -23.28 -30.38 -20.97
C THR A 848 -24.30 -29.30 -20.59
N PHE A 849 -23.90 -28.03 -20.53
CA PHE A 849 -24.75 -26.93 -20.05
C PHE A 849 -25.64 -26.32 -21.13
N CYS A 850 -25.26 -26.43 -22.41
CA CYS A 850 -26.05 -25.95 -23.54
C CYS A 850 -25.88 -26.85 -24.78
N LEU A 851 -26.79 -26.72 -25.76
CA LEU A 851 -26.71 -27.46 -27.00
C LEU A 851 -25.61 -26.89 -27.92
N MET A 852 -24.53 -27.63 -28.09
CA MET A 852 -23.38 -27.27 -28.94
C MET A 852 -22.69 -28.50 -29.57
N ARG A 853 -21.65 -28.29 -30.41
CA ARG A 853 -21.04 -29.31 -31.28
C ARG A 853 -20.60 -30.58 -30.58
N THR A 854 -20.17 -30.48 -29.32
CA THR A 854 -19.66 -31.59 -28.51
C THR A 854 -20.54 -31.89 -27.29
N SER A 855 -21.78 -31.39 -27.26
CA SER A 855 -22.76 -31.66 -26.20
C SER A 855 -23.41 -33.05 -26.33
N ARG A 856 -23.19 -33.74 -27.45
CA ARG A 856 -23.69 -35.09 -27.75
C ARG A 856 -22.55 -35.98 -28.26
N PRO A 857 -22.64 -37.31 -28.07
CA PRO A 857 -21.64 -38.28 -28.57
C PRO A 857 -21.80 -38.58 -30.07
N PHE A 858 -22.83 -38.03 -30.72
CA PHE A 858 -23.11 -38.13 -32.16
C PHE A 858 -23.19 -36.71 -32.76
N LEU A 859 -23.40 -36.62 -34.08
CA LEU A 859 -23.51 -35.33 -34.78
C LEU A 859 -24.66 -34.50 -34.19
N SER A 860 -24.32 -33.41 -33.49
CA SER A 860 -25.30 -32.49 -32.90
C SER A 860 -26.23 -31.91 -33.98
N GLN A 861 -27.52 -31.90 -33.68
CA GLN A 861 -28.63 -31.47 -34.52
C GLN A 861 -29.56 -30.57 -33.69
N PRO A 862 -30.57 -29.90 -34.30
CA PRO A 862 -31.58 -29.19 -33.52
C PRO A 862 -32.25 -30.11 -32.50
N GLU A 863 -32.50 -29.61 -31.29
CA GLU A 863 -33.24 -30.30 -30.24
C GLU A 863 -34.40 -29.41 -29.75
N PRO A 864 -35.44 -29.98 -29.10
CA PRO A 864 -36.56 -29.21 -28.60
C PRO A 864 -36.11 -28.10 -27.65
N VAL A 865 -36.77 -26.96 -27.72
CA VAL A 865 -36.47 -25.82 -26.85
C VAL A 865 -36.57 -26.23 -25.37
N GLY A 866 -35.62 -25.77 -24.56
CA GLY A 866 -35.56 -26.07 -23.13
C GLY A 866 -34.99 -27.42 -22.75
N THR A 867 -34.42 -28.18 -23.69
CA THR A 867 -33.74 -29.45 -23.40
C THR A 867 -32.58 -29.29 -22.41
N PHE A 868 -31.90 -28.14 -22.43
CA PHE A 868 -30.81 -27.82 -21.51
C PHE A 868 -31.31 -26.87 -20.41
N PRO A 869 -31.55 -27.36 -19.17
CA PRO A 869 -32.08 -26.53 -18.09
C PRO A 869 -31.07 -25.51 -17.54
N ILE A 870 -29.76 -25.78 -17.68
CA ILE A 870 -28.70 -24.90 -17.19
C ILE A 870 -28.53 -23.67 -18.09
N ASP A 871 -28.88 -23.76 -19.37
CA ASP A 871 -28.94 -22.64 -20.30
C ASP A 871 -30.16 -21.74 -19.99
N THR A 872 -30.09 -21.10 -18.81
CA THR A 872 -31.08 -20.18 -18.27
C THR A 872 -30.37 -18.92 -17.79
N SER A 873 -30.80 -17.76 -18.28
CA SER A 873 -30.27 -16.47 -17.87
C SER A 873 -30.70 -16.08 -16.44
N PRO A 874 -30.05 -15.07 -15.82
CA PRO A 874 -30.47 -14.55 -14.51
C PRO A 874 -31.95 -14.16 -14.42
N TYR A 875 -32.51 -13.71 -15.54
CA TYR A 875 -33.91 -13.31 -15.67
C TYR A 875 -34.86 -14.49 -15.91
N GLY A 876 -34.35 -15.67 -16.28
CA GLY A 876 -35.14 -16.85 -16.59
C GLY A 876 -35.40 -17.09 -18.09
N VAL A 877 -34.69 -16.37 -18.97
CA VAL A 877 -34.74 -16.60 -20.42
C VAL A 877 -33.93 -17.85 -20.75
N ARG A 878 -34.43 -18.70 -21.64
CA ARG A 878 -33.85 -20.02 -21.93
C ARG A 878 -33.15 -20.06 -23.28
N ASP A 879 -32.25 -21.04 -23.40
CA ASP A 879 -31.52 -21.39 -24.63
C ASP A 879 -30.77 -20.17 -25.20
N MET A 880 -30.05 -19.47 -24.34
CA MET A 880 -29.37 -18.21 -24.67
C MET A 880 -27.91 -18.44 -25.10
N ALA A 881 -27.30 -19.58 -24.79
CA ALA A 881 -25.90 -19.87 -25.15
C ALA A 881 -25.77 -20.84 -26.34
N GLY A 882 -26.63 -21.86 -26.40
CA GLY A 882 -26.62 -22.90 -27.42
C GLY A 882 -27.90 -22.93 -28.24
N GLY A 883 -28.16 -24.06 -28.91
CA GLY A 883 -29.40 -24.24 -29.65
C GLY A 883 -29.30 -23.70 -31.07
N VAL A 884 -29.92 -22.55 -31.32
CA VAL A 884 -29.91 -21.83 -32.59
C VAL A 884 -29.25 -20.46 -32.44
N ARG A 885 -28.71 -19.96 -33.54
CA ARG A 885 -28.40 -18.53 -33.65
C ARG A 885 -29.68 -17.77 -33.90
N GLU A 886 -29.73 -16.55 -33.43
CA GLU A 886 -30.95 -15.77 -33.45
C GLU A 886 -30.74 -14.44 -34.13
N TRP A 887 -31.59 -14.14 -35.09
CA TRP A 887 -31.70 -12.81 -35.66
C TRP A 887 -32.09 -11.79 -34.61
N VAL A 888 -31.36 -10.68 -34.60
CA VAL A 888 -31.71 -9.46 -33.88
C VAL A 888 -32.07 -8.36 -34.90
N ALA A 889 -32.68 -7.27 -34.43
CA ALA A 889 -33.14 -6.21 -35.30
C ALA A 889 -31.98 -5.47 -36.02
N ASP A 890 -30.84 -5.33 -35.36
CA ASP A 890 -29.74 -4.44 -35.76
C ASP A 890 -29.06 -4.80 -37.09
N VAL A 891 -28.74 -3.76 -37.87
CA VAL A 891 -27.83 -3.82 -39.02
C VAL A 891 -26.39 -3.89 -38.52
N TYR A 892 -25.56 -4.73 -39.14
CA TYR A 892 -24.15 -4.80 -38.80
C TYR A 892 -23.41 -3.52 -39.23
N GLY A 893 -22.95 -2.74 -38.25
CA GLY A 893 -22.13 -1.54 -38.47
C GLY A 893 -22.83 -0.21 -38.16
N GLU A 894 -24.15 -0.22 -38.01
CA GLU A 894 -24.98 0.92 -37.61
C GLU A 894 -25.63 0.63 -36.25
N ARG A 895 -25.81 1.66 -35.40
CA ARG A 895 -26.45 1.53 -34.08
C ARG A 895 -27.83 2.17 -34.12
N SER A 896 -28.83 1.44 -34.58
CA SER A 896 -30.18 1.99 -34.67
C SER A 896 -31.21 0.87 -34.91
N TRP A 897 -32.07 0.65 -33.93
CA TRP A 897 -33.32 -0.11 -34.10
C TRP A 897 -34.38 0.69 -34.88
N VAL A 898 -34.25 2.02 -34.89
CA VAL A 898 -35.25 3.00 -35.36
C VAL A 898 -35.51 2.89 -36.88
N GLU A 899 -34.60 2.26 -37.63
CA GLU A 899 -34.69 2.14 -39.10
C GLU A 899 -35.26 0.80 -39.60
N THR A 900 -35.52 -0.18 -38.72
CA THR A 900 -35.74 -1.59 -39.15
C THR A 900 -37.20 -1.97 -39.46
N SER A 901 -38.20 -1.27 -38.91
CA SER A 901 -39.62 -1.64 -39.06
C SER A 901 -40.24 -1.24 -40.41
N GLY A 902 -39.55 -0.42 -41.19
CA GLY A 902 -39.99 0.08 -42.50
C GLY A 902 -39.21 -0.47 -43.69
N GLU A 903 -38.28 -1.40 -43.48
CA GLU A 903 -37.46 -1.91 -44.58
C GLU A 903 -38.30 -2.74 -45.56
N PRO A 904 -38.29 -2.40 -46.87
CA PRO A 904 -38.99 -3.17 -47.88
C PRO A 904 -38.39 -4.57 -47.97
N GLU A 905 -39.21 -5.55 -48.39
CA GLU A 905 -38.71 -6.90 -48.66
C GLU A 905 -37.57 -6.86 -49.67
N ALA A 906 -36.55 -7.69 -49.46
CA ALA A 906 -35.53 -7.89 -50.48
C ALA A 906 -36.20 -8.46 -51.75
N ALA A 907 -36.16 -7.72 -52.86
CA ALA A 907 -36.67 -8.22 -54.13
C ALA A 907 -35.82 -9.42 -54.57
N ALA A 908 -36.46 -10.51 -54.99
CA ALA A 908 -35.80 -11.73 -55.45
C ALA A 908 -34.78 -11.48 -56.60
N ASP A 909 -34.99 -10.38 -57.36
CA ASP A 909 -34.19 -9.95 -58.50
C ASP A 909 -33.61 -8.53 -58.34
N ALA A 910 -33.29 -8.08 -57.11
CA ALA A 910 -32.68 -6.76 -56.88
C ALA A 910 -31.25 -6.68 -57.46
N GLY A 911 -31.15 -6.44 -58.78
CA GLY A 911 -29.92 -6.00 -59.43
C GLY A 911 -29.62 -4.55 -59.06
N GLY A 912 -28.87 -4.32 -57.98
CA GLY A 912 -28.40 -2.99 -57.62
C GLY A 912 -27.56 -2.95 -56.34
N ASP A 913 -28.17 -3.29 -55.19
CA ASP A 913 -27.52 -3.25 -53.89
C ASP A 913 -27.67 -4.58 -53.14
N ALA A 914 -26.55 -5.11 -52.63
CA ALA A 914 -26.56 -6.34 -51.83
C ALA A 914 -27.34 -6.12 -50.53
N PRO A 915 -28.19 -7.08 -50.08
CA PRO A 915 -28.94 -6.95 -48.84
C PRO A 915 -28.00 -6.70 -47.66
N PRO A 916 -28.38 -5.86 -46.68
CA PRO A 916 -27.50 -5.47 -45.59
C PRO A 916 -27.09 -6.67 -44.74
N TRP A 917 -25.90 -6.59 -44.16
CA TRP A 917 -25.45 -7.53 -43.15
C TRP A 917 -26.29 -7.35 -41.89
N ARG A 918 -26.87 -8.43 -41.39
CA ARG A 918 -27.64 -8.47 -40.14
C ARG A 918 -26.86 -9.16 -39.05
N ILE A 919 -27.13 -8.76 -37.81
CA ILE A 919 -26.53 -9.36 -36.63
C ILE A 919 -27.35 -10.59 -36.23
N SER A 920 -26.63 -11.63 -35.82
CA SER A 920 -27.18 -12.79 -35.11
C SER A 920 -26.42 -12.99 -33.81
N ARG A 921 -27.14 -13.39 -32.77
CA ARG A 921 -26.60 -13.66 -31.43
C ARG A 921 -26.77 -15.15 -31.09
N SER A 922 -26.28 -15.55 -29.90
CA SER A 922 -26.17 -16.93 -29.44
C SER A 922 -25.11 -17.78 -30.15
N GLY A 923 -24.79 -18.92 -29.54
CA GLY A 923 -24.17 -20.07 -30.19
C GLY A 923 -25.18 -20.86 -31.01
N ASN A 924 -24.90 -22.14 -31.26
CA ASN A 924 -25.82 -23.10 -31.86
C ASN A 924 -25.30 -24.52 -31.67
N TRP A 925 -26.07 -25.55 -32.05
CA TRP A 925 -25.64 -26.95 -31.94
C TRP A 925 -24.36 -27.30 -32.71
N ALA A 926 -23.90 -26.49 -33.67
CA ALA A 926 -22.61 -26.69 -34.36
C ALA A 926 -21.51 -25.72 -33.86
N ALA A 927 -21.81 -24.86 -32.88
CA ALA A 927 -20.88 -23.90 -32.32
C ALA A 927 -19.84 -24.55 -31.40
N ASP A 928 -18.71 -23.88 -31.21
CA ASP A 928 -17.76 -24.17 -30.12
C ASP A 928 -18.04 -23.31 -28.87
N SER A 929 -17.23 -23.50 -27.83
CA SER A 929 -17.38 -22.81 -26.55
C SER A 929 -17.23 -21.28 -26.64
N GLN A 930 -16.41 -20.77 -27.58
CA GLN A 930 -16.21 -19.34 -27.80
C GLN A 930 -17.48 -18.72 -28.40
N GLN A 931 -18.07 -19.39 -29.38
CA GLN A 931 -19.31 -18.93 -30.02
C GLN A 931 -20.54 -18.99 -29.10
N CYS A 932 -20.52 -19.84 -28.07
CA CYS A 932 -21.58 -19.93 -27.06
C CYS A 932 -21.51 -18.84 -25.97
N ARG A 933 -20.48 -17.99 -25.95
CA ARG A 933 -20.38 -16.86 -25.00
C ARG A 933 -21.46 -15.82 -25.29
N SER A 934 -22.05 -15.25 -24.25
CA SER A 934 -23.19 -14.31 -24.35
C SER A 934 -22.83 -13.03 -25.13
N ALA A 935 -21.56 -12.64 -25.13
CA ALA A 935 -21.05 -11.47 -25.85
C ALA A 935 -20.71 -11.77 -27.33
N SER A 936 -20.76 -13.03 -27.75
CA SER A 936 -20.45 -13.42 -29.13
C SER A 936 -21.52 -12.95 -30.11
N ARG A 937 -21.10 -12.47 -31.27
CA ARG A 937 -21.97 -12.04 -32.36
C ARG A 937 -21.48 -12.55 -33.71
N THR A 938 -22.40 -12.89 -34.59
CA THR A 938 -22.07 -13.30 -35.96
C THR A 938 -22.90 -12.45 -36.92
N ARG A 939 -22.41 -12.26 -38.15
CA ARG A 939 -23.16 -11.56 -39.20
C ARG A 939 -23.47 -12.47 -40.37
N PHE A 940 -24.64 -12.29 -40.94
CA PHE A 940 -25.12 -12.98 -42.13
C PHE A 940 -25.82 -11.95 -43.03
N PHE A 941 -25.93 -12.22 -44.33
CA PHE A 941 -26.80 -11.42 -45.19
C PHE A 941 -28.24 -11.55 -44.70
N GLY A 942 -29.03 -10.48 -44.75
CA GLY A 942 -30.43 -10.52 -44.28
C GLY A 942 -31.30 -11.59 -44.96
N VAL A 943 -30.96 -11.99 -46.18
CA VAL A 943 -31.64 -13.07 -46.95
C VAL A 943 -31.07 -14.47 -46.70
N ALA A 944 -30.05 -14.59 -45.84
CA ALA A 944 -29.41 -15.88 -45.60
C ALA A 944 -30.34 -16.81 -44.82
N ARG A 945 -30.46 -18.05 -45.29
CA ARG A 945 -31.13 -19.15 -44.58
C ARG A 945 -30.10 -20.22 -44.26
N ALA A 946 -29.93 -20.51 -42.98
CA ALA A 946 -29.00 -21.56 -42.53
C ALA A 946 -29.70 -22.50 -41.56
N LEU A 947 -29.22 -23.75 -41.53
CA LEU A 947 -29.78 -24.78 -40.65
C LEU A 947 -29.76 -24.34 -39.19
N ASN A 948 -28.80 -23.51 -38.77
CA ASN A 948 -28.65 -23.03 -37.40
C ASN A 948 -29.14 -21.59 -37.16
N LEU A 949 -29.88 -20.99 -38.10
CA LEU A 949 -30.46 -19.65 -37.96
C LEU A 949 -31.96 -19.71 -37.68
N SER A 950 -32.34 -18.99 -36.63
CA SER A 950 -33.69 -18.84 -36.12
C SER A 950 -33.86 -17.41 -35.58
N PHE A 951 -34.88 -17.19 -34.76
CA PHE A 951 -35.14 -15.91 -34.12
C PHE A 951 -36.04 -16.07 -32.89
N ARG A 952 -36.05 -15.03 -32.06
CA ARG A 952 -37.02 -14.89 -30.96
C ARG A 952 -37.67 -13.52 -31.01
N VAL A 953 -38.81 -13.41 -30.33
CA VAL A 953 -39.62 -12.19 -30.32
C VAL A 953 -39.41 -11.43 -29.01
N ALA A 954 -39.39 -10.11 -29.11
CA ALA A 954 -39.44 -9.19 -27.99
C ALA A 954 -40.55 -8.15 -28.20
N LYS A 955 -40.94 -7.49 -27.11
CA LYS A 955 -41.84 -6.34 -27.15
C LYS A 955 -41.39 -5.27 -26.17
N PRO A 956 -41.51 -3.98 -26.53
CA PRO A 956 -41.27 -2.91 -25.58
C PRO A 956 -42.31 -3.00 -24.45
N LEU A 957 -41.87 -2.69 -23.24
CA LEU A 957 -42.79 -2.42 -22.15
C LEU A 957 -42.65 -0.94 -21.80
N SER A 958 -43.77 -0.25 -21.79
CA SER A 958 -43.83 1.11 -21.29
C SER A 958 -44.91 1.20 -20.24
N ARG A 959 -44.61 1.87 -19.14
CA ARG A 959 -45.67 2.47 -18.34
C ARG A 959 -45.86 3.86 -18.91
N GLY A 960 -47.07 4.17 -19.37
CA GLY A 960 -47.40 5.56 -19.71
C GLY A 960 -47.06 6.48 -18.53
N PRO A 961 -46.72 7.77 -18.77
CA PRO A 961 -46.61 8.73 -17.69
C PRO A 961 -47.90 8.68 -16.87
N GLY A 962 -47.76 8.43 -15.57
CA GLY A 962 -48.84 7.95 -14.71
C GLY A 962 -50.15 8.72 -14.83
N ARG A 963 -51.25 7.96 -14.77
CA ARG A 963 -52.47 8.44 -14.11
C ARG A 963 -52.31 8.29 -12.60
#